data_AF-A0A945AU45-F1
#
_entry.id   AF-A0A945AU45-F1
#
_cell.length_a   1.000
_cell.length_b   1.000
_cell.length_c   1.000
_cell.angle_alpha   90.00
_cell.angle_beta   90.00
_cell.angle_gamma   90.00
#
_symmetry.space_group_name_H-M   'P 1'
#
loop_
_entity.id
_entity.type
_entity.pdbx_description
1 polymer ?
#
loop_
_entity_poly.entity_id
_entity_poly.type
_entity_poly.pdbx_seq_one_letter_code
_entity_poly.pdbx_strand_id
1 'polypeptide(L)'
;MNHTVSSLWAAVSLARRDLLEFLRDRRTVAVTLLLPMITYPLVALSSSLGVRTGLQTTAEQQSATPLSLVLSGPESPRLATRLGMILLEAKENIPPGWPSDVFAEIESSDKAKQLLDSGKVDLWIDVPEGFTEQLTGFNTIDLTAHVSDEYPASTKTRAQLESLMQSFATQIREERMELAEVPRSFFNPIKLIFEGKDPAEVIADRRIIAPVLGAILVLLAVLTMTGSFYPAIDAIAGEKERGTIETLLIVPCRTQDIVFGKFLAIFGVTLATLAANVISILLTILVSLRYFPDGSAEYYLQNIWRGAFITLISFIGLSSVASAMSLAVTTASKSVKEAQNTLTPVILLISALAGISLLPGISINGFVPAVPFTGQIVVSQDALTPPPTEQQPITHDDQISSSWEMTTPIARLAPLLTTMLSSVGVTWVLLRGTAAMLTDEDILFRGPDAASGFARPAPRLVPGVIHGGLALAVGLAGLWYVQGISPANIVLAIPVQQVAVIAPLAMLLWWQRVNIQKTFSLSWPGTGSPWSSYLGGLSALLGGVLTGGGLFILGAAVLLQLTSIEMSPAMKQLSEKILSLMLDQPWWLAWILIAILPACLEELLFRGWVLSAFCGEKPNTQRMAFAVFAQAICFALFHLLPERMPQTFLLGLALGTIVLLTKSIYPAILCHVTNNSMPLLLLFMTGIKDKESLPSSATTDAMNLSLPPLAIVAAGGVVVLGTVLLIFSQRLRVKCSLRGFAAILLVSVFCQTNDSIRHLRAQEPATNETVDPLRVAVFPIKGLAEYQGDSPRGYSIDLWKELSKRIGESTQYVQIPSIEKLFNATQNGDIDVLLGPLAVTEQREKLVDFTHPVVHSGLQIAVPRDHDGRLVTALTHLISWELVTILASVIGTMILTGHLLWLFERRHNAESFPAPYPRGVWEAVWWSVSTIITGGCENKVISTVTGRFIAVTWMIGGIVLVALLTSTLTTTMTVDQVTGTVRSPRDLFGKTVACQEGVVVIDAVKEYGGSPVLYPNIETMMTAVSSDECDALVSESHTLMLALHTSKPNDLRLIPGIFNSFDFALALPQGSTLREPLNNAILQMRETGILDDLKDRWFGEYH
;
A
#
# COMPACT_ATOMS: atom_id res chain seq x y z
N MET A 1 -46.24 -44.29 -1.96
CA MET A 1 -45.07 -44.56 -1.09
C MET A 1 -44.28 -43.26 -0.97
N ASN A 2 -44.64 -42.41 0.01
CA ASN A 2 -44.13 -41.06 0.21
C ASN A 2 -43.36 -40.99 1.53
N HIS A 3 -42.12 -41.48 1.54
CA HIS A 3 -41.19 -41.23 2.65
C HIS A 3 -39.93 -40.55 2.09
N THR A 4 -40.08 -39.32 1.60
CA THR A 4 -38.95 -38.40 1.58
C THR A 4 -38.61 -38.09 3.03
N VAL A 5 -37.50 -38.64 3.54
CA VAL A 5 -36.86 -38.14 4.77
C VAL A 5 -36.85 -36.61 4.66
N SER A 6 -37.29 -35.88 5.70
CA SER A 6 -37.28 -34.42 5.60
C SER A 6 -35.86 -33.98 5.23
N SER A 7 -35.72 -33.13 4.22
CA SER A 7 -34.43 -32.74 3.62
C SER A 7 -33.36 -32.36 4.66
N LEU A 8 -33.78 -31.73 5.77
CA LEU A 8 -32.90 -31.34 6.87
C LEU A 8 -32.30 -32.53 7.64
N TRP A 9 -33.09 -33.56 7.94
CA TRP A 9 -32.61 -34.75 8.66
C TRP A 9 -31.57 -35.54 7.87
N ALA A 10 -31.70 -35.58 6.54
CA ALA A 10 -30.71 -36.20 5.65
C ALA A 10 -29.37 -35.45 5.70
N ALA A 11 -29.41 -34.12 5.56
CA ALA A 11 -28.21 -33.27 5.64
C ALA A 11 -27.52 -33.37 7.01
N VAL A 12 -28.27 -33.32 8.11
CA VAL A 12 -27.74 -33.43 9.48
C VAL A 12 -27.12 -34.81 9.74
N SER A 13 -27.74 -35.88 9.24
CA SER A 13 -27.20 -37.25 9.39
C SER A 13 -25.88 -37.42 8.64
N LEU A 14 -25.80 -36.87 7.42
CA LEU A 14 -24.57 -36.86 6.64
C LEU A 14 -23.48 -36.03 7.35
N ALA A 15 -23.84 -34.84 7.84
CA ALA A 15 -22.91 -33.98 8.58
C ALA A 15 -22.34 -34.68 9.82
N ARG A 16 -23.19 -35.39 10.58
CA ARG A 16 -22.77 -36.16 11.75
C ARG A 16 -21.80 -37.29 11.39
N ARG A 17 -22.05 -38.00 10.29
CA ARG A 17 -21.16 -39.06 9.79
C ARG A 17 -19.78 -38.49 9.48
N ASP A 18 -19.73 -37.44 8.66
CA ASP A 18 -18.47 -36.86 8.17
C ASP A 18 -17.69 -36.20 9.33
N LEU A 19 -18.38 -35.53 10.26
CA LEU A 19 -17.75 -34.96 11.46
C LEU A 19 -17.12 -36.04 12.36
N LEU A 20 -17.77 -37.20 12.52
CA LEU A 20 -17.22 -38.32 13.27
C LEU A 20 -16.00 -38.94 12.57
N GLU A 21 -15.96 -38.93 11.25
CA GLU A 21 -14.80 -39.39 10.47
C GLU A 21 -13.61 -38.43 10.66
N PHE A 22 -13.85 -37.11 10.58
CA PHE A 22 -12.81 -36.11 10.84
C PHE A 22 -12.22 -36.19 12.25
N LEU A 23 -13.05 -36.41 13.27
CA LEU A 23 -12.57 -36.57 14.65
C LEU A 23 -11.74 -37.85 14.87
N ARG A 24 -11.90 -38.86 14.01
CA ARG A 24 -11.10 -40.10 14.09
C ARG A 24 -9.72 -39.93 13.46
N ASP A 25 -9.58 -39.03 12.49
CA ASP A 25 -8.29 -38.73 11.88
C ASP A 25 -7.45 -37.79 12.77
N ARG A 26 -6.57 -38.40 13.58
CA ARG A 26 -5.66 -37.69 14.47
C ARG A 26 -4.73 -36.72 13.74
N ARG A 27 -4.37 -37.00 12.48
CA ARG A 27 -3.49 -36.12 11.70
C ARG A 27 -4.25 -34.85 11.32
N THR A 28 -5.46 -35.00 10.80
CA THR A 28 -6.33 -33.87 10.47
C THR A 28 -6.63 -33.03 11.70
N VAL A 29 -7.01 -33.65 12.83
CA VAL A 29 -7.24 -32.94 14.10
C VAL A 29 -6.00 -32.19 14.60
N ALA A 30 -4.81 -32.80 14.54
CA ALA A 30 -3.57 -32.15 14.96
C ALA A 30 -3.24 -30.93 14.10
N VAL A 31 -3.38 -31.04 12.77
CA VAL A 31 -3.06 -29.95 11.85
C VAL A 31 -4.09 -28.83 11.92
N THR A 32 -5.39 -29.15 12.04
CA THR A 32 -6.47 -28.14 12.03
C THR A 32 -6.68 -27.45 13.37
N LEU A 33 -6.34 -28.09 14.50
CA LEU A 33 -6.55 -27.51 15.84
C LEU A 33 -5.24 -27.12 16.56
N LEU A 34 -4.20 -27.96 16.55
CA LEU A 34 -2.99 -27.70 17.35
C LEU A 34 -2.03 -26.71 16.69
N LEU A 35 -1.79 -26.83 15.38
CA LEU A 35 -0.85 -25.96 14.68
C LEU A 35 -1.23 -24.46 14.80
N PRO A 36 -2.49 -24.06 14.57
CA PRO A 36 -2.91 -22.68 14.78
C PRO A 36 -2.75 -22.20 16.24
N MET A 37 -3.06 -23.08 17.20
CA MET A 37 -2.95 -22.78 18.63
C MET A 37 -1.50 -22.49 19.08
N ILE A 38 -0.51 -23.11 18.45
CA ILE A 38 0.92 -22.88 18.72
C ILE A 38 1.45 -21.61 18.01
N THR A 39 0.80 -21.20 16.92
CA THR A 39 1.29 -20.11 16.07
C THR A 39 1.27 -18.75 16.79
N TYR A 40 0.19 -18.41 17.51
CA TYR A 40 0.11 -17.12 18.22
C TYR A 40 1.17 -16.94 19.31
N PRO A 41 1.38 -17.91 20.22
CA PRO A 41 2.48 -17.83 21.19
C PRO A 41 3.85 -17.69 20.55
N LEU A 42 4.12 -18.38 19.43
CA LEU A 42 5.40 -18.27 18.72
C LEU A 42 5.61 -16.87 18.13
N VAL A 43 4.58 -16.30 17.48
CA VAL A 43 4.63 -14.95 16.93
C VAL A 43 4.78 -13.92 18.05
N ALA A 44 4.02 -14.06 19.15
CA ALA A 44 4.13 -13.18 20.29
C ALA A 44 5.49 -13.28 21.00
N LEU A 45 6.06 -14.48 21.10
CA LEU A 45 7.39 -14.70 21.67
C LEU A 45 8.47 -14.07 20.78
N SER A 46 8.39 -14.24 19.46
CA SER A 46 9.36 -13.64 18.54
C SER A 46 9.27 -12.11 18.54
N SER A 47 8.08 -11.54 18.58
CA SER A 47 7.89 -10.09 18.68
C SER A 47 8.31 -9.54 20.03
N SER A 48 7.99 -10.21 21.14
CA SER A 48 8.36 -9.75 22.49
C SER A 48 9.86 -9.88 22.76
N LEU A 49 10.52 -10.92 22.24
CA LEU A 49 11.98 -11.01 22.22
C LEU A 49 12.60 -9.90 21.39
N GLY A 50 12.05 -9.59 20.20
CA GLY A 50 12.54 -8.51 19.34
C GLY A 50 12.36 -7.11 19.93
N VAL A 51 11.22 -6.85 20.59
CA VAL A 51 10.97 -5.60 21.32
C VAL A 51 11.84 -5.54 22.57
N ARG A 52 12.00 -6.66 23.30
CA ARG A 52 12.85 -6.70 24.48
C ARG A 52 14.32 -6.53 24.12
N THR A 53 14.83 -7.13 23.05
CA THR A 53 16.20 -6.89 22.60
C THR A 53 16.36 -5.48 22.06
N GLY A 54 15.37 -4.91 21.36
CA GLY A 54 15.41 -3.50 20.92
C GLY A 54 15.36 -2.49 22.07
N LEU A 55 14.56 -2.75 23.09
CA LEU A 55 14.51 -1.94 24.32
C LEU A 55 15.75 -2.18 25.18
N GLN A 56 16.27 -3.41 25.25
CA GLN A 56 17.51 -3.73 25.96
C GLN A 56 18.73 -3.17 25.24
N THR A 57 18.81 -3.12 23.91
CA THR A 57 19.92 -2.46 23.20
C THR A 57 19.87 -0.95 23.38
N THR A 58 18.67 -0.36 23.44
CA THR A 58 18.50 1.06 23.79
C THR A 58 18.87 1.31 25.26
N ALA A 59 18.48 0.42 26.18
CA ALA A 59 18.80 0.49 27.60
C ALA A 59 20.27 0.13 27.92
N GLU A 60 20.93 -0.72 27.12
CA GLU A 60 22.35 -1.07 27.21
C GLU A 60 23.21 0.07 26.67
N GLN A 61 22.77 0.77 25.62
CA GLN A 61 23.37 2.05 25.20
C GLN A 61 23.24 3.13 26.30
N GLN A 62 22.15 3.10 27.07
CA GLN A 62 21.88 3.99 28.20
C GLN A 62 22.37 3.47 29.56
N SER A 63 23.04 2.31 29.64
CA SER A 63 23.49 1.75 30.91
C SER A 63 24.49 2.71 31.57
N ALA A 64 24.08 3.30 32.69
CA ALA A 64 24.89 4.23 33.44
C ALA A 64 26.10 3.46 33.99
N THR A 65 27.29 3.81 33.53
CA THR A 65 28.56 3.28 34.07
C THR A 65 28.89 4.00 35.38
N PRO A 66 29.48 3.32 36.38
CA PRO A 66 29.98 3.99 37.57
C PRO A 66 31.11 4.95 37.17
N LEU A 67 31.11 6.14 37.76
CA LEU A 67 32.11 7.16 37.52
C LEU A 67 33.12 7.15 38.67
N SER A 68 34.39 6.93 38.36
CA SER A 68 35.47 6.99 39.35
C SER A 68 36.19 8.32 39.30
N LEU A 69 36.18 9.04 40.42
CA LEU A 69 36.76 10.38 40.59
C LEU A 69 37.85 10.36 41.65
N VAL A 70 38.90 11.14 41.45
CA VAL A 70 39.80 11.55 42.54
C VAL A 70 39.63 13.03 42.79
N LEU A 71 39.57 13.42 44.05
CA LEU A 71 39.50 14.82 44.47
C LEU A 71 40.78 15.19 45.23
N SER A 72 41.39 16.31 44.87
CA SER A 72 42.55 16.89 45.60
C SER A 72 42.24 18.27 46.15
N GLY A 73 42.94 18.64 47.22
CA GLY A 73 42.79 19.94 47.88
C GLY A 73 42.09 19.84 49.24
N PRO A 74 42.27 20.84 50.11
CA PRO A 74 41.87 20.78 51.53
C PRO A 74 40.35 20.73 51.75
N GLU A 75 39.56 21.17 50.77
CA GLU A 75 38.08 21.21 50.83
C GLU A 75 37.40 20.04 50.09
N SER A 76 38.17 19.10 49.54
CA SER A 76 37.69 17.91 48.81
C SER A 76 36.65 17.05 49.55
N PRO A 77 36.76 16.82 50.88
CA PRO A 77 35.76 16.02 51.61
C PRO A 77 34.34 16.58 51.55
N ARG A 78 34.20 17.91 51.46
CA ARG A 78 32.89 18.57 51.41
C ARG A 78 32.23 18.42 50.04
N LEU A 79 32.99 18.52 48.96
CA LEU A 79 32.49 18.24 47.61
C LEU A 79 32.06 16.78 47.47
N ALA A 80 32.90 15.83 47.94
CA ALA A 80 32.57 14.41 47.92
C ALA A 80 31.26 14.09 48.65
N THR A 81 31.07 14.67 49.84
CA THR A 81 29.86 14.48 50.65
C THR A 81 28.62 15.02 49.95
N ARG A 82 28.70 16.21 49.34
CA ARG A 82 27.57 16.82 48.62
C ARG A 82 27.18 16.04 47.36
N LEU A 83 28.15 15.58 46.57
CA LEU A 83 27.90 14.74 45.40
C LEU A 83 27.27 13.40 45.81
N GLY A 84 27.75 12.79 46.90
CA GLY A 84 27.16 11.58 47.46
C GLY A 84 25.70 11.75 47.89
N MET A 85 25.34 12.90 48.50
CA MET A 85 23.95 13.18 48.88
C MET A 85 23.02 13.33 47.67
N ILE A 86 23.46 14.04 46.63
CA ILE A 86 22.69 14.21 45.38
C ILE A 86 22.40 12.86 44.71
N LEU A 87 23.38 11.95 44.71
CA LEU A 87 23.20 10.61 44.14
C LEU A 87 22.33 9.70 45.01
N LEU A 88 22.42 9.83 46.34
CA LEU A 88 21.55 9.12 47.28
C LEU A 88 20.09 9.54 47.12
N GLU A 89 19.82 10.83 46.90
CA GLU A 89 18.47 11.34 46.63
C GLU A 89 17.94 10.87 45.27
N ALA A 90 18.81 10.70 44.27
CA ALA A 90 18.45 10.25 42.92
C ALA A 90 18.35 8.72 42.74
N LYS A 91 18.62 7.93 43.79
CA LYS A 91 18.84 6.46 43.71
C LYS A 91 17.65 5.66 43.16
N GLU A 92 16.42 6.16 43.28
CA GLU A 92 15.22 5.52 42.74
C GLU A 92 14.89 5.95 41.30
N ASN A 93 15.45 7.08 40.83
CA ASN A 93 15.19 7.61 39.50
C ASN A 93 16.36 8.50 39.00
N ILE A 94 17.42 7.84 38.52
CA ILE A 94 18.63 8.51 38.03
C ILE A 94 18.30 9.22 36.71
N PRO A 95 18.51 10.55 36.59
CA PRO A 95 18.23 11.29 35.36
C PRO A 95 19.02 10.77 34.15
N PRO A 96 18.48 10.89 32.92
CA PRO A 96 19.20 10.50 31.71
C PRO A 96 20.54 11.23 31.60
N GLY A 97 21.61 10.48 31.39
CA GLY A 97 22.96 11.05 31.27
C GLY A 97 23.73 11.15 32.59
N TRP A 98 23.18 10.73 33.73
CA TRP A 98 23.93 10.63 34.99
C TRP A 98 24.73 9.31 35.10
N PRO A 99 25.77 9.26 35.95
CA PRO A 99 26.44 8.01 36.30
C PRO A 99 25.59 7.15 37.27
N SER A 100 25.79 5.83 37.28
CA SER A 100 25.02 4.91 38.14
C SER A 100 25.44 5.01 39.60
N ASP A 101 26.71 5.33 39.82
CA ASP A 101 27.34 5.52 41.10
C ASP A 101 28.57 6.44 40.89
N VAL A 102 29.00 7.14 41.93
CA VAL A 102 30.20 7.96 41.89
C VAL A 102 31.14 7.55 43.01
N PHE A 103 32.27 6.97 42.64
CA PHE A 103 33.33 6.61 43.57
C PHE A 103 34.34 7.74 43.62
N ALA A 104 34.27 8.58 44.66
CA ALA A 104 35.22 9.68 44.87
C ALA A 104 36.26 9.30 45.93
N GLU A 105 37.52 9.15 45.55
CA GLU A 105 38.65 9.00 46.46
C GLU A 105 39.34 10.35 46.70
N ILE A 106 39.84 10.60 47.92
CA ILE A 106 40.50 11.86 48.28
C ILE A 106 41.98 11.59 48.51
N GLU A 107 42.83 12.19 47.69
CA GLU A 107 44.27 11.93 47.68
C GLU A 107 45.07 13.22 47.44
N SER A 108 46.39 13.18 47.68
CA SER A 108 47.27 14.30 47.32
C SER A 108 47.39 14.46 45.81
N SER A 109 47.59 15.68 45.31
CA SER A 109 47.66 15.98 43.87
C SER A 109 48.68 15.11 43.12
N ASP A 110 49.83 14.80 43.74
CA ASP A 110 50.85 13.93 43.17
C ASP A 110 50.37 12.47 43.00
N LYS A 111 49.57 11.97 43.93
CA LYS A 111 49.03 10.62 43.91
C LYS A 111 47.77 10.53 43.03
N ALA A 112 46.96 11.58 42.99
CA ALA A 112 45.81 11.72 42.08
C ALA A 112 46.24 11.64 40.62
N LYS A 113 47.33 12.35 40.25
CA LYS A 113 47.92 12.27 38.91
C LYS A 113 48.41 10.87 38.57
N GLN A 114 49.10 10.19 39.49
CA GLN A 114 49.55 8.81 39.27
C GLN A 114 48.39 7.83 39.07
N LEU A 115 47.29 7.98 39.82
CA LEU A 115 46.10 7.14 39.67
C LEU A 115 45.42 7.37 38.32
N LEU A 116 45.31 8.63 37.88
CA LEU A 116 44.75 9.02 36.59
C LEU A 116 45.58 8.49 35.41
N ASP A 117 46.90 8.66 35.44
CA ASP A 117 47.81 8.17 34.39
C ASP A 117 47.90 6.63 34.37
N SER A 118 47.64 5.97 35.49
CA SER A 118 47.57 4.49 35.56
C SER A 118 46.24 3.90 35.05
N GLY A 119 45.27 4.74 34.66
CA GLY A 119 43.94 4.32 34.21
C GLY A 119 43.06 3.71 35.29
N LYS A 120 43.39 3.91 36.58
CA LYS A 120 42.62 3.37 37.71
C LYS A 120 41.40 4.21 38.07
N VAL A 121 41.37 5.46 37.62
CA VAL A 121 40.30 6.43 37.87
C VAL A 121 40.01 7.19 36.58
N ASP A 122 38.75 7.59 36.39
CA ASP A 122 38.28 8.18 35.14
C ASP A 122 38.64 9.67 35.01
N LEU A 123 38.52 10.43 36.10
CA LEU A 123 38.78 11.88 36.16
C LEU A 123 39.38 12.30 37.51
N TRP A 124 40.14 13.41 37.50
CA TRP A 124 40.63 14.08 38.70
C TRP A 124 40.14 15.52 38.76
N ILE A 125 39.62 15.98 39.90
CA ILE A 125 39.19 17.37 40.12
C ILE A 125 40.00 18.01 41.24
N ASP A 126 40.54 19.20 40.99
CA ASP A 126 41.22 20.00 42.02
C ASP A 126 40.26 21.00 42.68
N VAL A 127 40.14 20.94 44.01
CA VAL A 127 39.20 21.75 44.79
C VAL A 127 39.96 22.88 45.49
N PRO A 128 39.73 24.15 45.09
CA PRO A 128 40.53 25.27 45.58
C PRO A 128 40.29 25.59 47.06
N GLU A 129 41.28 26.22 47.70
CA GLU A 129 41.12 26.79 49.04
C GLU A 129 40.03 27.88 49.05
N GLY A 130 39.15 27.84 50.04
CA GLY A 130 38.00 28.75 50.13
C GLY A 130 36.77 28.31 49.33
N PHE A 131 36.76 27.13 48.72
CA PHE A 131 35.61 26.58 47.96
C PHE A 131 34.29 26.71 48.72
N THR A 132 34.24 26.33 50.00
CA THR A 132 33.02 26.39 50.81
C THR A 132 32.52 27.81 51.09
N GLU A 133 33.43 28.78 51.24
CA GLU A 133 33.08 30.19 51.43
C GLU A 133 32.62 30.83 50.12
N GLN A 134 33.22 30.43 49.00
CA GLN A 134 32.80 30.87 47.67
C GLN A 134 31.44 30.28 47.27
N LEU A 135 31.07 29.09 47.76
CA LEU A 135 29.75 28.48 47.50
C LEU A 135 28.59 29.35 47.99
N THR A 136 28.76 30.12 49.07
CA THR A 136 27.74 31.05 49.57
C THR A 136 27.88 32.48 49.01
N GLY A 137 29.00 32.80 48.35
CA GLY A 137 29.21 34.07 47.66
C GLY A 137 28.54 34.15 46.29
N PHE A 138 28.54 35.34 45.66
CA PHE A 138 27.92 35.57 44.35
C PHE A 138 28.85 35.37 43.14
N ASN A 139 30.12 35.05 43.38
CA ASN A 139 31.10 34.84 42.31
C ASN A 139 30.96 33.44 41.68
N THR A 140 31.38 33.32 40.42
CA THR A 140 31.55 32.03 39.72
C THR A 140 32.75 31.30 40.31
N ILE A 141 32.60 29.99 40.52
CA ILE A 141 33.68 29.12 41.01
C ILE A 141 34.19 28.33 39.81
N ASP A 142 35.47 28.48 39.50
CA ASP A 142 36.12 27.71 38.45
C ASP A 142 36.66 26.40 39.06
N LEU A 143 36.12 25.27 38.62
CA LEU A 143 36.63 23.93 38.95
C LEU A 143 37.32 23.36 37.72
N THR A 144 38.55 22.87 37.90
CA THR A 144 39.32 22.24 36.82
C THR A 144 39.25 20.73 36.95
N ALA A 145 38.73 20.06 35.92
CA ALA A 145 38.73 18.61 35.79
C ALA A 145 39.86 18.17 34.84
N HIS A 146 40.77 17.34 35.33
CA HIS A 146 41.89 16.78 34.60
C HIS A 146 41.54 15.38 34.06
N VAL A 147 41.94 15.14 32.81
CA VAL A 147 41.79 13.86 32.09
C VAL A 147 43.17 13.34 31.70
N SER A 148 43.35 12.01 31.63
CA SER A 148 44.62 11.42 31.20
C SER A 148 44.85 11.60 29.70
N ASP A 149 46.09 11.88 29.31
CA ASP A 149 46.54 11.87 27.90
C ASP A 149 46.79 10.44 27.40
N GLU A 150 47.15 9.50 28.29
CA GLU A 150 47.40 8.08 27.95
C GLU A 150 46.11 7.24 27.93
N TYR A 151 45.16 7.55 28.82
CA TYR A 151 43.84 6.90 28.89
C TYR A 151 42.71 7.94 28.80
N PRO A 152 42.37 8.46 27.59
CA PRO A 152 41.42 9.55 27.44
C PRO A 152 40.03 9.17 27.96
N ALA A 153 39.45 10.03 28.82
CA ALA A 153 38.08 9.87 29.27
C ALA A 153 37.10 9.88 28.08
N SER A 154 36.18 8.92 28.05
CA SER A 154 35.21 8.79 26.96
C SER A 154 34.27 9.99 26.88
N THR A 155 33.71 10.26 25.69
CA THR A 155 32.69 11.31 25.50
C THR A 155 31.49 11.11 26.43
N LYS A 156 31.13 9.85 26.72
CA LYS A 156 30.09 9.48 27.68
C LYS A 156 30.45 9.87 29.11
N THR A 157 31.67 9.59 29.54
CA THR A 157 32.18 9.92 30.89
C THR A 157 32.20 11.43 31.13
N ARG A 158 32.62 12.21 30.13
CA ARG A 158 32.62 13.69 30.20
C ARG A 158 31.21 14.26 30.30
N ALA A 159 30.30 13.79 29.45
CA ALA A 159 28.89 14.18 29.48
C ALA A 159 28.21 13.84 30.81
N GLN A 160 28.56 12.69 31.42
CA GLN A 160 28.07 12.28 32.74
C GLN A 160 28.53 13.22 33.86
N LEU A 161 29.81 13.60 33.87
CA LEU A 161 30.32 14.57 34.84
C LEU A 161 29.69 15.96 34.65
N GLU A 162 29.57 16.43 33.40
CA GLU A 162 28.94 17.72 33.09
C GLU A 162 27.48 17.77 33.54
N SER A 163 26.71 16.71 33.27
CA SER A 163 25.30 16.64 33.67
C SER A 163 25.15 16.62 35.20
N LEU A 164 26.02 15.90 35.91
CA LEU A 164 26.03 15.88 37.37
C LEU A 164 26.43 17.26 37.96
N MET A 165 27.44 17.91 37.39
CA MET A 165 27.88 19.25 37.83
C MET A 165 26.84 20.35 37.53
N GLN A 166 26.08 20.24 36.44
CA GLN A 166 24.98 21.17 36.15
C GLN A 166 23.85 21.06 37.18
N SER A 167 23.53 19.85 37.64
CA SER A 167 22.56 19.64 38.71
C SER A 167 23.08 20.16 40.06
N PHE A 168 24.36 19.90 40.38
CA PHE A 168 25.01 20.49 41.55
C PHE A 168 24.99 22.02 41.50
N ALA A 169 25.34 22.63 40.37
CA ALA A 169 25.27 24.08 40.18
C ALA A 169 23.84 24.64 40.30
N THR A 170 22.83 23.86 39.91
CA THR A 170 21.42 24.25 40.06
C THR A 170 21.01 24.29 41.53
N GLN A 171 21.41 23.32 42.34
CA GLN A 171 21.14 23.31 43.77
C GLN A 171 21.85 24.46 44.50
N ILE A 172 23.14 24.70 44.21
CA ILE A 172 23.88 25.83 44.79
C ILE A 172 23.27 27.17 44.38
N ARG A 173 22.80 27.28 43.13
CA ARG A 173 22.04 28.44 42.68
C ARG A 173 20.79 28.63 43.53
N GLU A 174 19.96 27.61 43.75
CA GLU A 174 18.78 27.73 44.63
C GLU A 174 19.14 28.17 46.05
N GLU A 175 20.18 27.59 46.67
CA GLU A 175 20.66 27.96 48.02
C GLU A 175 21.12 29.43 48.08
N ARG A 176 21.90 29.89 47.10
CA ARG A 176 22.34 31.31 47.01
C ARG A 176 21.15 32.26 46.83
N MET A 177 20.10 31.84 46.13
CA MET A 177 18.93 32.67 45.87
C MET A 177 18.03 32.80 47.10
N GLU A 178 17.89 31.74 47.91
CA GLU A 178 17.20 31.80 49.20
C GLU A 178 17.91 32.74 50.17
N LEU A 179 19.25 32.71 50.20
CA LEU A 179 20.07 33.64 50.99
C LEU A 179 19.96 35.09 50.52
N ALA A 180 19.64 35.32 49.23
CA ALA A 180 19.44 36.64 48.65
C ALA A 180 17.97 37.13 48.70
N GLU A 181 17.06 36.38 49.35
CA GLU A 181 15.62 36.65 49.44
C GLU A 181 14.90 36.83 48.09
N VAL A 182 15.45 36.28 47.00
CA VAL A 182 14.85 36.43 45.67
C VAL A 182 13.83 35.31 45.42
N PRO A 183 12.58 35.63 45.03
CA PRO A 183 11.56 34.63 44.77
C PRO A 183 11.93 33.66 43.64
N ARG A 184 11.65 32.35 43.79
CA ARG A 184 11.90 31.32 42.76
C ARG A 184 11.22 31.64 41.40
N SER A 185 10.14 32.42 41.42
CA SER A 185 9.42 32.90 40.23
C SER A 185 10.21 33.92 39.38
N PHE A 186 11.28 34.51 39.92
CA PHE A 186 12.12 35.45 39.17
C PHE A 186 12.94 34.77 38.05
N PHE A 187 13.35 33.51 38.26
CA PHE A 187 14.17 32.74 37.30
C PHE A 187 13.38 31.72 36.49
N ASN A 188 12.25 31.23 37.02
CA ASN A 188 11.27 30.47 36.26
C ASN A 188 9.99 31.32 36.10
N PRO A 189 10.06 32.46 35.38
CA PRO A 189 8.90 33.35 35.20
C PRO A 189 7.79 32.69 34.38
N ILE A 190 8.12 31.62 33.66
CA ILE A 190 7.21 30.85 32.83
C ILE A 190 7.13 29.44 33.40
N LYS A 191 5.98 29.12 33.98
CA LYS A 191 5.60 27.74 34.31
C LYS A 191 4.90 27.15 33.10
N LEU A 192 5.58 26.27 32.37
CA LEU A 192 4.99 25.52 31.28
C LEU A 192 4.03 24.47 31.85
N ILE A 193 2.75 24.68 31.61
CA ILE A 193 1.69 23.69 31.83
C ILE A 193 1.36 23.18 30.43
N PHE A 194 1.66 21.92 30.17
CA PHE A 194 1.30 21.29 28.90
C PHE A 194 -0.20 21.02 28.90
N GLU A 195 -0.96 21.78 28.10
CA GLU A 195 -2.32 21.41 27.74
C GLU A 195 -2.25 20.41 26.58
N GLY A 196 -2.17 19.13 26.92
CA GLY A 196 -2.05 18.04 25.96
C GLY A 196 -1.85 16.70 26.66
N LYS A 197 -2.23 15.62 25.96
CA LYS A 197 -2.21 14.24 26.48
C LYS A 197 -0.78 13.79 26.81
N ASP A 198 -0.63 13.06 27.92
CA ASP A 198 0.64 12.48 28.39
C ASP A 198 1.23 11.54 27.31
N PRO A 199 2.56 11.36 27.15
CA PRO A 199 3.11 10.45 26.13
C PRO A 199 2.58 9.01 26.24
N ALA A 200 2.18 8.57 27.44
CA ALA A 200 1.49 7.30 27.65
C ALA A 200 0.07 7.26 27.03
N GLU A 201 -0.62 8.39 26.99
CA GLU A 201 -1.92 8.57 26.30
C GLU A 201 -1.75 8.75 24.78
N VAL A 202 -0.60 9.23 24.32
CA VAL A 202 -0.23 9.28 22.88
C VAL A 202 0.11 7.88 22.34
N ILE A 203 0.67 6.99 23.16
CA ILE A 203 0.86 5.57 22.81
C ILE A 203 -0.49 4.85 22.65
N ALA A 204 -1.55 5.34 23.32
CA ALA A 204 -2.92 4.87 23.14
C ALA A 204 -3.60 5.45 21.88
N ASP A 205 -2.90 6.25 21.08
CA ASP A 205 -3.45 6.84 19.86
C ASP A 205 -3.70 5.78 18.78
N ARG A 206 -4.85 5.91 18.10
CA ARG A 206 -5.43 4.89 17.19
C ARG A 206 -4.48 4.47 16.06
N ARG A 207 -3.51 5.34 15.70
CA ARG A 207 -2.61 5.18 14.55
C ARG A 207 -1.67 3.97 14.64
N ILE A 208 -1.30 3.55 15.85
CA ILE A 208 -0.36 2.40 16.05
C ILE A 208 -1.12 1.12 16.41
N ILE A 209 -2.17 1.21 17.23
CA ILE A 209 -2.92 0.03 17.70
C ILE A 209 -3.76 -0.59 16.57
N ALA A 210 -4.38 0.24 15.71
CA ALA A 210 -5.29 -0.27 14.68
C ALA A 210 -4.59 -1.17 13.64
N PRO A 211 -3.41 -0.82 13.07
CA PRO A 211 -2.73 -1.70 12.11
C PRO A 211 -2.27 -3.04 12.72
N VAL A 212 -1.78 -3.02 13.97
CA VAL A 212 -1.34 -4.23 14.69
C VAL A 212 -2.52 -5.16 14.95
N LEU A 213 -3.64 -4.59 15.41
CA LEU A 213 -4.87 -5.33 15.64
C LEU A 213 -5.44 -5.90 14.34
N GLY A 214 -5.41 -5.11 13.25
CA GLY A 214 -5.75 -5.56 11.91
C GLY A 214 -4.90 -6.77 11.49
N ALA A 215 -3.59 -6.74 11.70
CA ALA A 215 -2.68 -7.83 11.33
C ALA A 215 -2.99 -9.13 12.10
N ILE A 216 -3.29 -9.03 13.39
CA ILE A 216 -3.71 -10.18 14.22
C ILE A 216 -5.03 -10.77 13.70
N LEU A 217 -6.00 -9.92 13.32
CA LEU A 217 -7.29 -10.36 12.77
C LEU A 217 -7.15 -11.00 11.38
N VAL A 218 -6.24 -10.49 10.54
CA VAL A 218 -5.87 -11.13 9.26
C VAL A 218 -5.27 -12.50 9.50
N LEU A 219 -4.33 -12.63 10.45
CA LEU A 219 -3.75 -13.92 10.82
C LEU A 219 -4.83 -14.88 11.34
N LEU A 220 -5.77 -14.39 12.15
CA LEU A 220 -6.92 -15.17 12.61
C LEU A 220 -7.80 -15.65 11.46
N ALA A 221 -8.02 -14.83 10.43
CA ALA A 221 -8.79 -15.22 9.26
C ALA A 221 -8.11 -16.36 8.50
N VAL A 222 -6.80 -16.25 8.27
CA VAL A 222 -6.00 -17.26 7.56
C VAL A 222 -5.94 -18.58 8.35
N LEU A 223 -5.67 -18.52 9.66
CA LEU A 223 -5.61 -19.70 10.52
C LEU A 223 -6.99 -20.34 10.77
N THR A 224 -8.07 -19.56 10.70
CA THR A 224 -9.43 -20.12 10.76
C THR A 224 -9.75 -20.85 9.46
N MET A 225 -9.35 -20.30 8.31
CA MET A 225 -9.54 -20.93 7.00
C MET A 225 -8.87 -22.30 6.92
N THR A 226 -7.69 -22.50 7.51
CA THR A 226 -7.02 -23.83 7.49
C THR A 226 -7.88 -24.92 8.13
N GLY A 227 -8.80 -24.57 9.03
CA GLY A 227 -9.80 -25.49 9.60
C GLY A 227 -10.83 -26.02 8.58
N SER A 228 -11.08 -25.28 7.49
CA SER A 228 -11.97 -25.73 6.40
C SER A 228 -11.25 -26.54 5.32
N PHE A 229 -9.93 -26.38 5.22
CA PHE A 229 -9.12 -26.82 4.08
C PHE A 229 -9.03 -28.34 3.97
N TYR A 230 -8.48 -29.00 5.00
CA TYR A 230 -8.32 -30.45 5.02
C TYR A 230 -9.65 -31.22 5.04
N PRO A 231 -10.65 -30.83 5.85
CA PRO A 231 -11.97 -31.47 5.81
C PRO A 231 -12.65 -31.36 4.44
N ALA A 232 -12.51 -30.23 3.73
CA ALA A 232 -13.11 -30.06 2.39
C ALA A 232 -12.46 -30.95 1.33
N ILE A 233 -11.15 -31.22 1.44
CA ILE A 233 -10.44 -32.13 0.52
C ILE A 233 -10.98 -33.55 0.68
N ASP A 234 -11.06 -34.04 1.91
CA ASP A 234 -11.50 -35.42 2.17
C ASP A 234 -13.00 -35.61 1.89
N ALA A 235 -13.82 -34.58 2.16
CA ALA A 235 -15.28 -34.65 2.00
C ALA A 235 -15.76 -34.99 0.58
N ILE A 236 -15.06 -34.56 -0.48
CA ILE A 236 -15.47 -34.85 -1.87
C ILE A 236 -14.34 -35.45 -2.69
N ALA A 237 -13.17 -34.82 -2.75
CA ALA A 237 -12.07 -35.35 -3.55
C ALA A 237 -11.58 -36.70 -2.98
N GLY A 238 -11.54 -36.82 -1.64
CA GLY A 238 -11.29 -38.09 -0.95
C GLY A 238 -12.34 -39.16 -1.25
N GLU A 239 -13.64 -38.82 -1.20
CA GLU A 239 -14.72 -39.76 -1.56
C GLU A 239 -14.72 -40.16 -3.04
N LYS A 240 -14.37 -39.23 -3.95
CA LYS A 240 -14.19 -39.54 -5.38
C LYS A 240 -13.06 -40.54 -5.59
N GLU A 241 -11.91 -40.31 -4.95
CA GLU A 241 -10.74 -41.18 -5.04
C GLU A 241 -11.00 -42.58 -4.44
N ARG A 242 -11.81 -42.65 -3.39
CA ARG A 242 -12.27 -43.92 -2.78
C ARG A 242 -13.42 -44.59 -3.53
N GLY A 243 -14.01 -43.95 -4.56
CA GLY A 243 -15.18 -44.44 -5.30
C GLY A 243 -16.49 -44.46 -4.49
N THR A 244 -16.55 -43.81 -3.33
CA THR A 244 -17.71 -43.86 -2.44
C THR A 244 -18.76 -42.79 -2.76
N ILE A 245 -18.42 -41.78 -3.54
CA ILE A 245 -19.34 -40.69 -3.91
C ILE A 245 -20.50 -41.18 -4.80
N GLU A 246 -20.26 -42.19 -5.64
CA GLU A 246 -21.29 -42.80 -6.49
C GLU A 246 -22.38 -43.46 -5.65
N THR A 247 -21.99 -44.11 -4.57
CA THR A 247 -22.92 -44.73 -3.61
C THR A 247 -23.76 -43.66 -2.92
N LEU A 248 -23.16 -42.50 -2.60
CA LEU A 248 -23.86 -41.39 -1.95
C LEU A 248 -24.92 -40.73 -2.85
N LEU A 249 -24.69 -40.71 -4.17
CA LEU A 249 -25.61 -40.12 -5.16
C LEU A 249 -26.81 -41.03 -5.49
N ILE A 250 -26.77 -42.30 -5.12
CA ILE A 250 -27.87 -43.26 -5.28
C ILE A 250 -28.86 -43.17 -4.09
N VAL A 251 -28.44 -42.57 -2.97
CA VAL A 251 -29.29 -42.35 -1.80
C VAL A 251 -30.48 -41.45 -2.18
N PRO A 252 -31.71 -41.71 -1.68
CA PRO A 252 -32.90 -40.93 -2.02
C PRO A 252 -32.92 -39.53 -1.35
N CYS A 253 -31.87 -38.73 -1.58
CA CYS A 253 -31.72 -37.35 -1.13
C CYS A 253 -31.43 -36.43 -2.33
N ARG A 254 -31.74 -35.13 -2.21
CA ARG A 254 -31.40 -34.18 -3.27
C ARG A 254 -29.90 -33.87 -3.21
N THR A 255 -29.26 -33.56 -4.33
CA THR A 255 -27.86 -33.11 -4.37
C THR A 255 -27.61 -31.89 -3.48
N GLN A 256 -28.61 -31.02 -3.32
CA GLN A 256 -28.58 -29.88 -2.39
C GLN A 256 -28.47 -30.32 -0.92
N ASP A 257 -29.13 -31.42 -0.54
CA ASP A 257 -29.10 -31.94 0.83
C ASP A 257 -27.74 -32.59 1.13
N ILE A 258 -27.14 -33.26 0.15
CA ILE A 258 -25.78 -33.81 0.23
C ILE A 258 -24.76 -32.69 0.43
N VAL A 259 -24.78 -31.67 -0.45
CA VAL A 259 -23.86 -30.53 -0.39
C VAL A 259 -24.01 -29.77 0.93
N PHE A 260 -25.24 -29.53 1.39
CA PHE A 260 -25.48 -28.86 2.66
C PHE A 260 -25.00 -29.68 3.87
N GLY A 261 -25.17 -31.01 3.85
CA GLY A 261 -24.63 -31.90 4.88
C GLY A 261 -23.10 -31.88 4.96
N LYS A 262 -22.42 -31.96 3.80
CA LYS A 262 -20.95 -31.85 3.73
C LYS A 262 -20.45 -30.49 4.21
N PHE A 263 -21.13 -29.42 3.80
CA PHE A 263 -20.85 -28.07 4.28
C PHE A 263 -20.97 -27.97 5.81
N LEU A 264 -22.03 -28.49 6.42
CA LEU A 264 -22.22 -28.44 7.88
C LEU A 264 -21.10 -29.16 8.65
N ALA A 265 -20.59 -30.29 8.13
CA ALA A 265 -19.46 -30.99 8.75
C ALA A 265 -18.17 -30.14 8.70
N ILE A 266 -17.83 -29.60 7.53
CA ILE A 266 -16.64 -28.75 7.33
C ILE A 266 -16.74 -27.48 8.16
N PHE A 267 -17.93 -26.85 8.17
CA PHE A 267 -18.21 -25.66 8.96
C PHE A 267 -18.06 -25.94 10.45
N GLY A 268 -18.53 -27.10 10.94
CA GLY A 268 -18.34 -27.52 12.32
C GLY A 268 -16.87 -27.65 12.73
N VAL A 269 -16.02 -28.24 11.88
CA VAL A 269 -14.57 -28.31 12.13
C VAL A 269 -13.94 -26.91 12.12
N THR A 270 -14.34 -26.07 11.16
CA THR A 270 -13.84 -24.70 11.03
C THR A 270 -14.19 -23.85 12.26
N LEU A 271 -15.39 -24.02 12.83
CA LEU A 271 -15.79 -23.37 14.08
C LEU A 271 -14.96 -23.86 15.28
N ALA A 272 -14.62 -25.15 15.33
CA ALA A 272 -13.73 -25.67 16.37
C ALA A 272 -12.31 -25.06 16.24
N THR A 273 -11.80 -24.90 15.02
CA THR A 273 -10.54 -24.19 14.76
C THR A 273 -10.60 -22.73 15.18
N LEU A 274 -11.69 -22.01 14.85
CA LEU A 274 -11.91 -20.63 15.30
C LEU A 274 -11.88 -20.53 16.84
N ALA A 275 -12.60 -21.42 17.53
CA ALA A 275 -12.62 -21.45 18.99
C ALA A 275 -11.21 -21.71 19.58
N ALA A 276 -10.46 -22.67 19.02
CA ALA A 276 -9.08 -22.94 19.44
C ALA A 276 -8.16 -21.72 19.23
N ASN A 277 -8.31 -21.01 18.11
CA ASN A 277 -7.57 -19.79 17.82
C ASN A 277 -7.88 -18.67 18.80
N VAL A 278 -9.16 -18.42 19.09
CA VAL A 278 -9.58 -17.39 20.05
C VAL A 278 -9.05 -17.69 21.45
N ILE A 279 -9.09 -18.97 21.88
CA ILE A 279 -8.50 -19.39 23.16
C ILE A 279 -6.98 -19.14 23.17
N SER A 280 -6.28 -19.46 22.08
CA SER A 280 -4.84 -19.22 21.96
C SER A 280 -4.49 -17.74 22.06
N ILE A 281 -5.22 -16.88 21.33
CA ILE A 281 -5.04 -15.42 21.38
C ILE A 281 -5.27 -14.90 22.80
N LEU A 282 -6.35 -15.33 23.46
CA LEU A 282 -6.66 -14.93 24.83
C LEU A 282 -5.54 -15.33 25.82
N LEU A 283 -5.07 -16.57 25.75
CA LEU A 283 -3.95 -17.04 26.57
C LEU A 283 -2.67 -16.24 26.29
N THR A 284 -2.41 -15.95 25.02
CA THR A 284 -1.24 -15.17 24.58
C THR A 284 -1.29 -13.74 25.12
N ILE A 285 -2.45 -13.08 25.06
CA ILE A 285 -2.65 -11.74 25.64
C ILE A 285 -2.45 -11.79 27.16
N LEU A 286 -3.07 -12.75 27.86
CA LEU A 286 -2.94 -12.89 29.33
C LEU A 286 -1.49 -13.12 29.77
N VAL A 287 -0.72 -13.90 29.01
CA VAL A 287 0.72 -14.09 29.26
C VAL A 287 1.50 -12.82 28.95
N SER A 288 1.21 -12.15 27.84
CA SER A 288 1.90 -10.92 27.40
C SER A 288 1.68 -9.76 28.38
N LEU A 289 0.47 -9.63 28.94
CA LEU A 289 0.13 -8.60 29.92
C LEU A 289 0.95 -8.69 31.22
N ARG A 290 1.50 -9.87 31.57
CA ARG A 290 2.41 -10.02 32.73
C ARG A 290 3.76 -9.34 32.53
N TYR A 291 4.09 -8.94 31.30
CA TYR A 291 5.36 -8.30 30.96
C TYR A 291 5.25 -6.79 30.80
N PHE A 292 4.06 -6.19 30.97
CA PHE A 292 3.87 -4.73 30.95
C PHE A 292 3.97 -4.15 32.39
N PRO A 293 4.58 -2.96 32.59
CA PRO A 293 4.67 -2.31 33.90
C PRO A 293 3.28 -1.99 34.48
N ASP A 294 3.16 -2.12 35.80
CA ASP A 294 1.88 -2.14 36.53
C ASP A 294 0.99 -0.91 36.25
N GLY A 295 -0.28 -1.18 35.87
CA GLY A 295 -1.36 -0.19 35.78
C GLY A 295 -2.15 -0.15 34.47
N SER A 296 -1.56 -0.54 33.32
CA SER A 296 -2.24 -0.47 32.02
C SER A 296 -3.16 -1.65 31.70
N ALA A 297 -2.91 -2.82 32.31
CA ALA A 297 -3.62 -4.06 31.99
C ALA A 297 -5.13 -4.01 32.29
N GLU A 298 -5.53 -3.30 33.36
CA GLU A 298 -6.92 -3.28 33.83
C GLU A 298 -7.84 -2.48 32.90
N TYR A 299 -7.34 -1.39 32.30
CA TYR A 299 -8.05 -0.59 31.30
C TYR A 299 -8.35 -1.36 30.01
N TYR A 300 -7.37 -2.13 29.51
CA TYR A 300 -7.55 -2.95 28.30
C TYR A 300 -8.47 -4.15 28.54
N LEU A 301 -8.36 -4.81 29.69
CA LEU A 301 -9.18 -5.99 30.02
C LEU A 301 -10.69 -5.67 30.12
N GLN A 302 -11.05 -4.49 30.63
CA GLN A 302 -12.45 -4.10 30.77
C GLN A 302 -13.17 -3.84 29.43
N ASN A 303 -12.43 -3.44 28.38
CA ASN A 303 -13.00 -3.10 27.08
C ASN A 303 -12.91 -4.23 26.02
N ILE A 304 -12.03 -5.21 26.21
CA ILE A 304 -11.78 -6.29 25.24
C ILE A 304 -12.98 -7.23 25.05
N TRP A 305 -13.76 -7.54 26.10
CA TRP A 305 -14.78 -8.61 26.01
C TRP A 305 -15.91 -8.29 25.02
N ARG A 306 -16.29 -7.00 24.87
CA ARG A 306 -17.30 -6.57 23.91
C ARG A 306 -16.81 -6.71 22.47
N GLY A 307 -15.61 -6.22 22.19
CA GLY A 307 -14.96 -6.35 20.89
C GLY A 307 -14.71 -7.82 20.52
N ALA A 308 -14.32 -8.65 21.48
CA ALA A 308 -14.13 -10.09 21.29
C ALA A 308 -15.44 -10.80 20.93
N PHE A 309 -16.57 -10.43 21.54
CA PHE A 309 -17.88 -11.02 21.22
C PHE A 309 -18.33 -10.67 19.80
N ILE A 310 -18.19 -9.40 19.39
CA ILE A 310 -18.50 -8.95 18.03
C ILE A 310 -17.58 -9.66 17.01
N THR A 311 -16.29 -9.77 17.33
CA THR A 311 -15.30 -10.48 16.51
C THR A 311 -15.70 -11.95 16.34
N LEU A 312 -16.09 -12.64 17.41
CA LEU A 312 -16.50 -14.04 17.36
C LEU A 312 -17.70 -14.23 16.42
N ILE A 313 -18.74 -13.41 16.52
CA ILE A 313 -19.91 -13.47 15.65
C ILE A 313 -19.52 -13.19 14.19
N SER A 314 -18.70 -12.16 13.97
CA SER A 314 -18.21 -11.79 12.64
C SER A 314 -17.45 -12.95 11.98
N PHE A 315 -16.59 -13.64 12.73
CA PHE A 315 -15.79 -14.76 12.24
C PHE A 315 -16.58 -16.06 12.05
N ILE A 316 -17.76 -16.22 12.65
CA ILE A 316 -18.71 -17.30 12.29
C ILE A 316 -19.15 -17.14 10.83
N GLY A 317 -19.45 -15.91 10.40
CA GLY A 317 -19.78 -15.59 9.01
C GLY A 317 -18.60 -15.87 8.06
N LEU A 318 -17.39 -15.45 8.44
CA LEU A 318 -16.16 -15.74 7.70
C LEU A 318 -15.93 -17.25 7.54
N SER A 319 -16.09 -18.02 8.62
CA SER A 319 -15.93 -19.48 8.64
C SER A 319 -16.92 -20.18 7.71
N SER A 320 -18.14 -19.65 7.60
CA SER A 320 -19.17 -20.13 6.68
C SER A 320 -18.75 -19.94 5.22
N VAL A 321 -18.30 -18.73 4.87
CA VAL A 321 -17.84 -18.43 3.50
C VAL A 321 -16.62 -19.28 3.15
N ALA A 322 -15.63 -19.38 4.05
CA ALA A 322 -14.43 -20.19 3.86
C ALA A 322 -14.79 -21.68 3.63
N SER A 323 -15.70 -22.23 4.42
CA SER A 323 -16.15 -23.63 4.29
C SER A 323 -16.86 -23.89 2.96
N ALA A 324 -17.76 -22.99 2.55
CA ALA A 324 -18.49 -23.12 1.30
C ALA A 324 -17.57 -22.96 0.07
N MET A 325 -16.60 -22.05 0.16
CA MET A 325 -15.62 -21.80 -0.89
C MET A 325 -14.67 -22.99 -1.05
N SER A 326 -14.11 -23.50 0.06
CA SER A 326 -13.26 -24.70 0.04
C SER A 326 -14.01 -25.89 -0.55
N LEU A 327 -15.26 -26.14 -0.13
CA LEU A 327 -16.08 -27.21 -0.68
C LEU A 327 -16.37 -27.05 -2.17
N ALA A 328 -16.67 -25.83 -2.64
CA ALA A 328 -16.93 -25.55 -4.05
C ALA A 328 -15.71 -25.85 -4.92
N VAL A 329 -14.51 -25.47 -4.46
CA VAL A 329 -13.26 -25.69 -5.20
C VAL A 329 -12.88 -27.17 -5.21
N THR A 330 -12.95 -27.87 -4.08
CA THR A 330 -12.59 -29.31 -4.03
C THR A 330 -13.56 -30.19 -4.80
N THR A 331 -14.81 -29.74 -4.99
CA THR A 331 -15.79 -30.45 -5.84
C THR A 331 -15.34 -30.56 -7.29
N ALA A 332 -14.56 -29.57 -7.78
CA ALA A 332 -14.05 -29.56 -9.14
C ALA A 332 -12.86 -30.51 -9.36
N SER A 333 -12.18 -30.90 -8.28
CA SER A 333 -10.95 -31.68 -8.30
C SER A 333 -11.21 -33.18 -8.54
N LYS A 334 -10.25 -33.86 -9.15
CA LYS A 334 -10.31 -35.30 -9.44
C LYS A 334 -9.67 -36.16 -8.35
N SER A 335 -8.66 -35.63 -7.66
CA SER A 335 -7.93 -36.32 -6.59
C SER A 335 -7.67 -35.43 -5.38
N VAL A 336 -7.32 -36.04 -4.25
CA VAL A 336 -6.91 -35.34 -3.01
C VAL A 336 -5.74 -34.39 -3.28
N LYS A 337 -4.77 -34.80 -4.12
CA LYS A 337 -3.60 -33.99 -4.47
C LYS A 337 -3.95 -32.81 -5.36
N GLU A 338 -4.84 -33.00 -6.34
CA GLU A 338 -5.33 -31.89 -7.16
C GLU A 338 -6.13 -30.90 -6.29
N ALA A 339 -6.98 -31.39 -5.39
CA ALA A 339 -7.73 -30.57 -4.45
C ALA A 339 -6.81 -29.70 -3.59
N GLN A 340 -5.75 -30.30 -3.02
CA GLN A 340 -4.76 -29.58 -2.23
C GLN A 340 -4.08 -28.46 -3.04
N ASN A 341 -3.67 -28.74 -4.28
CA ASN A 341 -3.02 -27.73 -5.14
C ASN A 341 -4.00 -26.63 -5.58
N THR A 342 -5.26 -26.98 -5.86
CA THR A 342 -6.29 -26.00 -6.29
C THR A 342 -6.74 -25.08 -5.17
N LEU A 343 -6.62 -25.51 -3.92
CA LEU A 343 -6.97 -24.67 -2.78
C LEU A 343 -5.83 -23.72 -2.34
N THR A 344 -4.58 -23.93 -2.74
CA THR A 344 -3.48 -22.99 -2.42
C THR A 344 -3.74 -21.57 -2.93
N PRO A 345 -4.18 -21.34 -4.19
CA PRO A 345 -4.61 -20.02 -4.66
C PRO A 345 -5.81 -19.44 -3.90
N VAL A 346 -6.68 -20.30 -3.36
CA VAL A 346 -7.84 -19.89 -2.54
C VAL A 346 -7.35 -19.30 -1.21
N ILE A 347 -6.33 -19.91 -0.59
CA ILE A 347 -5.70 -19.36 0.62
C ILE A 347 -5.13 -17.98 0.32
N LEU A 348 -4.37 -17.84 -0.77
CA LEU A 348 -3.80 -16.54 -1.16
C LEU A 348 -4.88 -15.49 -1.43
N LEU A 349 -5.96 -15.86 -2.10
CA LEU A 349 -7.09 -14.96 -2.36
C LEU A 349 -7.74 -14.50 -1.05
N ILE A 350 -7.97 -15.41 -0.11
CA ILE A 350 -8.56 -15.08 1.19
C ILE A 350 -7.61 -14.20 2.02
N SER A 351 -6.32 -14.52 2.03
CA SER A 351 -5.29 -13.69 2.67
C SER A 351 -5.24 -12.29 2.07
N ALA A 352 -5.33 -12.17 0.74
CA ALA A 352 -5.36 -10.88 0.05
C ALA A 352 -6.60 -10.06 0.42
N LEU A 353 -7.80 -10.67 0.36
CA LEU A 353 -9.04 -10.01 0.76
C LEU A 353 -9.03 -9.59 2.23
N ALA A 354 -8.49 -10.45 3.10
CA ALA A 354 -8.28 -10.10 4.50
C ALA A 354 -7.31 -8.92 4.65
N GLY A 355 -6.19 -8.94 3.93
CA GLY A 355 -5.14 -7.93 3.94
C GLY A 355 -5.58 -6.54 3.48
N ILE A 356 -6.65 -6.42 2.69
CA ILE A 356 -7.24 -5.11 2.31
C ILE A 356 -7.58 -4.27 3.55
N SER A 357 -7.95 -4.90 4.67
CA SER A 357 -8.23 -4.20 5.94
C SER A 357 -7.02 -3.49 6.56
N LEU A 358 -5.80 -3.83 6.12
CA LEU A 358 -4.56 -3.18 6.58
C LEU A 358 -4.25 -1.91 5.78
N LEU A 359 -4.94 -1.67 4.66
CA LEU A 359 -4.68 -0.51 3.82
C LEU A 359 -5.17 0.78 4.51
N PRO A 360 -4.39 1.88 4.44
CA PRO A 360 -4.82 3.17 4.95
C PRO A 360 -6.12 3.63 4.29
N GLY A 361 -7.06 4.16 5.06
CA GLY A 361 -8.33 4.70 4.56
C GLY A 361 -9.50 3.70 4.47
N ILE A 362 -9.26 2.40 4.70
CA ILE A 362 -10.34 1.41 4.81
C ILE A 362 -10.98 1.50 6.21
N SER A 363 -12.21 2.00 6.27
CA SER A 363 -13.00 2.10 7.50
C SER A 363 -14.34 1.37 7.37
N ILE A 364 -15.13 1.35 8.45
CA ILE A 364 -16.43 0.68 8.50
C ILE A 364 -17.51 1.33 7.60
N ASN A 365 -17.18 2.45 6.95
CA ASN A 365 -18.11 3.26 6.16
C ASN A 365 -18.49 2.60 4.83
N GLY A 366 -19.73 2.81 4.38
CA GLY A 366 -20.22 2.37 3.07
C GLY A 366 -20.42 0.86 2.93
N PHE A 367 -19.93 0.28 1.84
CA PHE A 367 -20.13 -1.13 1.49
C PHE A 367 -19.05 -2.09 2.03
N VAL A 368 -18.01 -1.59 2.71
CA VAL A 368 -16.90 -2.41 3.22
C VAL A 368 -17.39 -3.56 4.12
N PRO A 369 -18.35 -3.36 5.06
CA PRO A 369 -18.89 -4.46 5.86
C PRO A 369 -19.57 -5.56 5.03
N ALA A 370 -19.99 -5.29 3.80
CA ALA A 370 -20.58 -6.29 2.92
C ALA A 370 -19.53 -7.13 2.16
N VAL A 371 -18.25 -6.75 2.17
CA VAL A 371 -17.18 -7.48 1.47
C VAL A 371 -16.72 -8.67 2.33
N PRO A 372 -16.80 -9.93 1.86
CA PRO A 372 -16.31 -11.08 2.61
C PRO A 372 -14.82 -10.98 2.94
N PHE A 373 -14.44 -11.49 4.12
CA PHE A 373 -13.12 -11.39 4.76
C PHE A 373 -12.78 -9.97 5.20
N THR A 374 -12.74 -9.00 4.30
CA THR A 374 -12.40 -7.60 4.62
C THR A 374 -13.38 -7.00 5.62
N GLY A 375 -14.68 -7.10 5.35
CA GLY A 375 -15.73 -6.53 6.19
C GLY A 375 -15.75 -7.12 7.60
N GLN A 376 -15.54 -8.44 7.71
CA GLN A 376 -15.49 -9.11 9.00
C GLN A 376 -14.32 -8.61 9.86
N ILE A 377 -13.17 -8.35 9.24
CA ILE A 377 -11.98 -7.85 9.93
C ILE A 377 -12.16 -6.39 10.33
N VAL A 378 -12.62 -5.52 9.43
CA VAL A 378 -12.84 -4.10 9.70
C VAL A 378 -13.87 -3.89 10.82
N VAL A 379 -14.97 -4.64 10.81
CA VAL A 379 -15.97 -4.61 11.91
C VAL A 379 -15.37 -5.07 13.24
N SER A 380 -14.50 -6.09 13.20
CA SER A 380 -13.82 -6.60 14.40
C SER A 380 -12.78 -5.61 14.93
N GLN A 381 -12.04 -4.95 14.04
CA GLN A 381 -11.01 -3.97 14.35
C GLN A 381 -11.62 -2.72 15.01
N ASP A 382 -12.73 -2.22 14.47
CA ASP A 382 -13.46 -1.09 15.06
C ASP A 382 -14.02 -1.47 16.44
N ALA A 383 -14.61 -2.66 16.58
CA ALA A 383 -15.17 -3.14 17.84
C ALA A 383 -14.13 -3.38 18.95
N LEU A 384 -12.89 -3.72 18.58
CA LEU A 384 -11.78 -3.97 19.51
C LEU A 384 -10.99 -2.69 19.84
N THR A 385 -11.24 -1.58 19.13
CA THR A 385 -10.58 -0.30 19.39
C THR A 385 -11.43 0.52 20.38
N PRO A 386 -10.89 0.91 21.56
CA PRO A 386 -11.67 1.64 22.56
C PRO A 386 -12.16 3.01 22.03
N PRO A 387 -13.33 3.50 22.50
CA PRO A 387 -13.83 4.83 22.16
C PRO A 387 -12.98 5.92 22.84
N PRO A 388 -12.85 7.12 22.24
CA PRO A 388 -12.11 8.23 22.82
C PRO A 388 -12.79 8.69 24.12
N THR A 389 -11.98 8.99 25.13
CA THR A 389 -12.45 9.55 26.41
C THR A 389 -12.93 10.99 26.21
N GLU A 390 -14.04 11.34 26.88
CA GLU A 390 -14.92 12.53 26.76
C GLU A 390 -14.28 13.95 26.91
N GLN A 391 -12.96 14.13 26.76
CA GLN A 391 -12.28 15.42 27.00
C GLN A 391 -11.68 16.07 25.75
N GLN A 392 -12.12 15.71 24.54
CA GLN A 392 -11.75 16.47 23.34
C GLN A 392 -12.84 17.49 22.98
N PRO A 393 -12.51 18.79 22.86
CA PRO A 393 -13.38 19.73 22.17
C PRO A 393 -13.42 19.33 20.69
N ILE A 394 -14.61 18.99 20.22
CA ILE A 394 -14.88 18.65 18.82
C ILE A 394 -14.55 19.90 17.98
N THR A 395 -13.48 19.83 17.20
CA THR A 395 -13.23 20.84 16.16
C THR A 395 -14.20 20.61 15.00
N HIS A 396 -14.57 21.69 14.31
CA HIS A 396 -15.69 21.71 13.36
C HIS A 396 -15.52 20.76 12.15
N ASP A 397 -14.32 20.24 11.89
CA ASP A 397 -14.02 19.28 10.80
C ASP A 397 -14.13 17.80 11.22
N ASP A 398 -14.09 17.48 12.51
CA ASP A 398 -14.19 16.09 13.00
C ASP A 398 -15.64 15.60 13.16
N GLN A 399 -16.63 16.46 12.88
CA GLN A 399 -18.06 16.13 13.04
C GLN A 399 -18.58 15.09 12.02
N ILE A 400 -17.82 14.74 10.97
CA ILE A 400 -18.32 13.86 9.90
C ILE A 400 -17.79 12.41 10.03
N SER A 401 -16.77 12.14 10.85
CA SER A 401 -16.15 10.80 10.93
C SER A 401 -16.20 10.11 12.30
N SER A 402 -16.81 10.71 13.33
CA SER A 402 -16.96 10.07 14.64
C SER A 402 -18.13 9.06 14.64
N SER A 403 -17.81 7.80 14.32
CA SER A 403 -18.72 6.64 14.30
C SER A 403 -19.45 6.32 15.63
N TRP A 404 -19.26 7.13 16.68
CA TRP A 404 -19.87 6.94 17.99
C TRP A 404 -21.15 7.76 18.22
N GLU A 405 -21.47 8.72 17.34
CA GLU A 405 -22.69 9.55 17.39
C GLU A 405 -23.95 8.88 16.79
N MET A 406 -23.90 7.60 16.42
CA MET A 406 -25.12 6.85 16.09
C MET A 406 -25.87 6.50 17.39
N THR A 407 -26.87 7.31 17.71
CA THR A 407 -27.63 7.36 18.98
C THR A 407 -28.52 6.14 19.28
N THR A 408 -28.60 5.14 18.39
CA THR A 408 -29.42 3.94 18.61
C THR A 408 -28.58 2.64 18.67
N PRO A 409 -28.88 1.70 19.59
CA PRO A 409 -28.19 0.40 19.67
C PRO A 409 -28.24 -0.42 18.37
N ILE A 410 -29.29 -0.22 17.56
CA ILE A 410 -29.50 -0.90 16.28
C ILE A 410 -28.51 -0.40 15.23
N ALA A 411 -28.27 0.91 15.18
CA ALA A 411 -27.30 1.52 14.27
C ALA A 411 -25.88 0.99 14.49
N ARG A 412 -25.50 0.72 15.75
CA ARG A 412 -24.19 0.15 16.11
C ARG A 412 -24.01 -1.32 15.70
N LEU A 413 -25.09 -2.07 15.53
CA LEU A 413 -25.07 -3.46 15.06
C LEU A 413 -25.23 -3.60 13.54
N ALA A 414 -25.57 -2.52 12.84
CA ALA A 414 -25.83 -2.55 11.40
C ALA A 414 -24.64 -3.07 10.56
N PRO A 415 -23.37 -2.70 10.84
CA PRO A 415 -22.23 -3.26 10.10
C PRO A 415 -22.07 -4.77 10.31
N LEU A 416 -22.25 -5.25 11.55
CA LEU A 416 -22.21 -6.69 11.87
C LEU A 416 -23.34 -7.46 11.18
N LEU A 417 -24.55 -6.90 11.16
CA LEU A 417 -25.67 -7.51 10.42
C LEU A 417 -25.39 -7.57 8.91
N THR A 418 -24.74 -6.53 8.38
CA THR A 418 -24.34 -6.47 6.96
C THR A 418 -23.31 -7.55 6.62
N THR A 419 -22.28 -7.74 7.46
CA THR A 419 -21.29 -8.83 7.26
C THR A 419 -21.97 -10.20 7.32
N MET A 420 -22.92 -10.41 8.25
CA MET A 420 -23.66 -11.66 8.38
C MET A 420 -24.55 -11.93 7.17
N LEU A 421 -25.34 -10.95 6.72
CA LEU A 421 -26.20 -11.08 5.55
C LEU A 421 -25.38 -11.34 4.28
N SER A 422 -24.26 -10.64 4.10
CA SER A 422 -23.33 -10.90 3.00
C SER A 422 -22.77 -12.32 3.07
N SER A 423 -22.29 -12.77 4.24
CA SER A 423 -21.76 -14.11 4.43
C SER A 423 -22.79 -15.19 4.08
N VAL A 424 -24.03 -15.03 4.53
CA VAL A 424 -25.14 -15.94 4.20
C VAL A 424 -25.43 -15.94 2.71
N GLY A 425 -25.47 -14.77 2.07
CA GLY A 425 -25.71 -14.64 0.63
C GLY A 425 -24.63 -15.33 -0.20
N VAL A 426 -23.35 -15.06 0.09
CA VAL A 426 -22.20 -15.65 -0.61
C VAL A 426 -22.14 -17.16 -0.39
N THR A 427 -22.29 -17.63 0.85
CA THR A 427 -22.38 -19.07 1.17
C THR A 427 -23.50 -19.73 0.40
N TRP A 428 -24.70 -19.12 0.34
CA TRP A 428 -25.83 -19.68 -0.39
C TRP A 428 -25.54 -19.82 -1.89
N VAL A 429 -24.94 -18.81 -2.52
CA VAL A 429 -24.53 -18.86 -3.94
C VAL A 429 -23.51 -19.96 -4.18
N LEU A 430 -22.49 -20.06 -3.30
CA LEU A 430 -21.45 -21.09 -3.42
C LEU A 430 -22.05 -22.49 -3.30
N LEU A 431 -22.89 -22.76 -2.30
CA LEU A 431 -23.52 -24.07 -2.13
C LEU A 431 -24.46 -24.43 -3.29
N ARG A 432 -25.16 -23.45 -3.88
CA ARG A 432 -25.95 -23.65 -5.11
C ARG A 432 -25.07 -24.00 -6.30
N GLY A 433 -23.95 -23.31 -6.46
CA GLY A 433 -22.94 -23.60 -7.48
C GLY A 433 -22.37 -25.02 -7.32
N THR A 434 -21.95 -25.38 -6.11
CA THR A 434 -21.45 -26.71 -5.78
C THR A 434 -22.46 -27.81 -6.09
N ALA A 435 -23.74 -27.61 -5.72
CA ALA A 435 -24.79 -28.57 -6.04
C ALA A 435 -25.02 -28.74 -7.55
N ALA A 436 -24.85 -27.67 -8.34
CA ALA A 436 -24.91 -27.74 -9.80
C ALA A 436 -23.68 -28.47 -10.39
N MET A 437 -22.49 -28.26 -9.83
CA MET A 437 -21.27 -28.97 -10.26
C MET A 437 -21.34 -30.47 -9.96
N LEU A 438 -21.96 -30.86 -8.84
CA LEU A 438 -22.15 -32.26 -8.47
C LEU A 438 -23.11 -33.00 -9.41
N THR A 439 -23.96 -32.27 -10.15
CA THR A 439 -24.87 -32.82 -11.17
C THR A 439 -24.25 -32.86 -12.57
N ASP A 440 -23.06 -32.30 -12.75
CA ASP A 440 -22.36 -32.27 -14.04
C ASP A 440 -21.53 -33.54 -14.20
N GLU A 441 -21.93 -34.40 -15.15
CA GLU A 441 -21.27 -35.70 -15.41
C GLU A 441 -19.80 -35.53 -15.82
N ASP A 442 -19.45 -34.45 -16.53
CA ASP A 442 -18.07 -34.18 -16.94
C ASP A 442 -17.18 -33.78 -15.77
N ILE A 443 -17.74 -33.30 -14.65
CA ILE A 443 -16.99 -32.92 -13.44
C ILE A 443 -16.99 -34.08 -12.44
N LEU A 444 -18.08 -34.85 -12.39
CA LEU A 444 -18.28 -35.97 -11.48
C LEU A 444 -17.51 -37.22 -11.92
N PHE A 445 -17.51 -37.56 -13.22
CA PHE A 445 -16.93 -38.80 -13.76
C PHE A 445 -15.59 -38.61 -14.47
N ARG A 446 -14.86 -37.53 -14.16
CA ARG A 446 -13.46 -37.36 -14.59
C ARG A 446 -12.57 -38.37 -13.87
N GLY A 447 -12.39 -39.55 -14.47
CA GLY A 447 -11.43 -40.55 -13.99
C GLY A 447 -9.96 -40.10 -14.13
N PRO A 448 -9.02 -40.73 -13.39
CA PRO A 448 -7.57 -40.51 -13.53
C PRO A 448 -7.07 -40.74 -14.97
N ASP A 449 -7.72 -41.66 -15.68
CA ASP A 449 -7.33 -42.10 -17.03
C ASP A 449 -7.74 -41.14 -18.16
N ALA A 450 -8.51 -40.09 -17.86
CA ALA A 450 -8.97 -39.13 -18.88
C ALA A 450 -7.90 -38.07 -19.25
N ALA A 451 -6.70 -38.14 -18.67
CA ALA A 451 -5.57 -37.28 -19.03
C ALA A 451 -4.80 -37.84 -20.24
N SER A 452 -5.45 -37.94 -21.40
CA SER A 452 -4.77 -38.21 -22.66
C SER A 452 -4.06 -36.95 -23.17
N GLY A 453 -2.96 -36.54 -22.51
CA GLY A 453 -2.01 -35.52 -22.96
C GLY A 453 -2.58 -34.15 -23.36
N PHE A 454 -1.73 -33.32 -23.98
CA PHE A 454 -2.09 -32.01 -24.59
C PHE A 454 -2.91 -32.16 -25.89
N ALA A 455 -3.73 -33.20 -26.02
CA ALA A 455 -4.56 -33.37 -27.20
C ALA A 455 -5.66 -32.30 -27.24
N ARG A 456 -5.90 -31.70 -28.41
CA ARG A 456 -6.96 -30.68 -28.55
C ARG A 456 -8.34 -31.32 -28.29
N PRO A 457 -9.20 -30.69 -27.47
CA PRO A 457 -10.57 -31.16 -27.26
C PRO A 457 -11.37 -31.30 -28.57
N ALA A 458 -12.42 -32.13 -28.56
CA ALA A 458 -13.38 -32.22 -29.66
C ALA A 458 -14.12 -30.87 -29.86
N PRO A 459 -14.59 -30.57 -31.09
CA PRO A 459 -15.35 -29.35 -31.36
C PRO A 459 -16.62 -29.26 -30.53
N ARG A 460 -16.96 -28.06 -30.05
CA ARG A 460 -18.16 -27.80 -29.23
C ARG A 460 -18.87 -26.51 -29.67
N LEU A 461 -20.15 -26.35 -29.31
CA LEU A 461 -20.91 -25.17 -29.77
C LEU A 461 -20.58 -23.91 -29.00
N VAL A 462 -20.35 -24.02 -27.69
CA VAL A 462 -19.96 -22.92 -26.79
C VAL A 462 -18.92 -23.42 -25.79
N PRO A 463 -18.07 -22.55 -25.21
CA PRO A 463 -17.12 -22.95 -24.17
C PRO A 463 -17.81 -23.54 -22.93
N GLY A 464 -17.09 -24.37 -22.18
CA GLY A 464 -17.55 -24.86 -20.86
C GLY A 464 -17.23 -23.86 -19.75
N VAL A 465 -17.95 -23.93 -18.62
CA VAL A 465 -17.83 -23.02 -17.45
C VAL A 465 -16.38 -22.84 -16.99
N ILE A 466 -15.63 -23.94 -16.84
CA ILE A 466 -14.22 -23.93 -16.42
C ILE A 466 -13.35 -23.11 -17.39
N HIS A 467 -13.60 -23.25 -18.69
CA HIS A 467 -12.85 -22.54 -19.73
C HIS A 467 -13.24 -21.07 -19.82
N GLY A 468 -14.50 -20.74 -19.48
CA GLY A 468 -14.96 -19.38 -19.25
C GLY A 468 -14.15 -18.69 -18.16
N GLY A 469 -13.98 -19.36 -17.01
CA GLY A 469 -13.17 -18.87 -15.89
C GLY A 469 -11.66 -18.83 -16.18
N LEU A 470 -11.13 -19.80 -16.94
CA LEU A 470 -9.70 -19.87 -17.26
C LEU A 470 -9.22 -18.66 -18.08
N ALA A 471 -10.01 -18.20 -19.06
CA ALA A 471 -9.67 -17.01 -19.85
C ALA A 471 -9.54 -15.76 -18.97
N LEU A 472 -10.43 -15.62 -17.98
CA LEU A 472 -10.41 -14.53 -17.02
C LEU A 472 -9.18 -14.61 -16.11
N ALA A 473 -8.89 -15.80 -15.56
CA ALA A 473 -7.76 -15.99 -14.65
C ALA A 473 -6.42 -15.70 -15.35
N VAL A 474 -6.23 -16.22 -16.57
CA VAL A 474 -5.02 -15.97 -17.36
C VAL A 474 -4.95 -14.51 -17.83
N GLY A 475 -6.09 -13.91 -18.21
CA GLY A 475 -6.16 -12.50 -18.58
C GLY A 475 -5.82 -11.55 -17.42
N LEU A 476 -6.32 -11.83 -16.21
CA LEU A 476 -5.97 -11.08 -14.99
C LEU A 476 -4.50 -11.23 -14.63
N ALA A 477 -3.95 -12.44 -14.70
CA ALA A 477 -2.53 -12.67 -14.49
C ALA A 477 -1.69 -11.93 -15.55
N GLY A 478 -2.11 -11.98 -16.81
CA GLY A 478 -1.47 -11.24 -17.90
C GLY A 478 -1.47 -9.74 -17.66
N LEU A 479 -2.60 -9.17 -17.24
CA LEU A 479 -2.70 -7.75 -16.87
C LEU A 479 -1.78 -7.39 -15.71
N TRP A 480 -1.68 -8.23 -14.68
CA TRP A 480 -0.79 -8.00 -13.53
C TRP A 480 0.67 -7.88 -13.98
N TYR A 481 1.16 -8.84 -14.77
CA TYR A 481 2.53 -8.80 -15.29
C TYR A 481 2.75 -7.64 -16.24
N VAL A 482 1.80 -7.38 -17.15
CA VAL A 482 1.88 -6.29 -18.11
C VAL A 482 1.88 -4.94 -17.41
N GLN A 483 1.12 -4.73 -16.34
CA GLN A 483 1.17 -3.50 -15.56
C GLN A 483 2.57 -3.22 -14.99
N GLY A 484 3.28 -4.25 -14.50
CA GLY A 484 4.62 -4.11 -13.95
C GLY A 484 5.71 -3.76 -14.98
N ILE A 485 5.51 -4.12 -16.25
CA ILE A 485 6.45 -3.84 -17.36
C ILE A 485 5.91 -2.79 -18.34
N SER A 486 4.73 -2.23 -18.08
CA SER A 486 4.04 -1.35 -19.01
C SER A 486 4.87 -0.07 -19.21
N PRO A 487 5.04 0.40 -20.46
CA PRO A 487 5.65 1.70 -20.72
C PRO A 487 4.94 2.82 -19.94
N ALA A 488 5.70 3.82 -19.50
CA ALA A 488 5.14 5.01 -18.85
C ALA A 488 4.20 5.80 -19.79
N ASN A 489 4.42 5.70 -21.11
CA ASN A 489 3.58 6.31 -22.13
C ASN A 489 2.22 5.61 -22.22
N ILE A 490 1.15 6.32 -21.84
CA ILE A 490 -0.23 5.82 -21.83
C ILE A 490 -0.73 5.37 -23.22
N VAL A 491 -0.26 5.99 -24.30
CA VAL A 491 -0.63 5.64 -25.69
C VAL A 491 -0.21 4.21 -26.03
N LEU A 492 0.94 3.77 -25.51
CA LEU A 492 1.43 2.40 -25.67
C LEU A 492 0.94 1.47 -24.55
N ALA A 493 0.76 1.98 -23.34
CA ALA A 493 0.30 1.19 -22.20
C ALA A 493 -1.08 0.55 -22.46
N ILE A 494 -2.04 1.33 -22.98
CA ILE A 494 -3.41 0.85 -23.20
C ILE A 494 -3.46 -0.34 -24.20
N PRO A 495 -2.89 -0.25 -25.42
CA PRO A 495 -2.87 -1.39 -26.33
C PRO A 495 -2.15 -2.62 -25.76
N VAL A 496 -1.04 -2.44 -25.05
CA VAL A 496 -0.29 -3.55 -24.45
C VAL A 496 -1.12 -4.25 -23.37
N GLN A 497 -1.83 -3.50 -22.53
CA GLN A 497 -2.79 -4.05 -21.56
C GLN A 497 -3.91 -4.83 -22.26
N GLN A 498 -4.47 -4.29 -23.34
CA GLN A 498 -5.53 -4.96 -24.10
C GLN A 498 -5.05 -6.27 -24.78
N VAL A 499 -3.79 -6.31 -25.25
CA VAL A 499 -3.16 -7.53 -25.76
C VAL A 499 -3.03 -8.59 -24.67
N ALA A 500 -2.70 -8.18 -23.43
CA ALA A 500 -2.62 -9.09 -22.28
C ALA A 500 -3.95 -9.81 -22.00
N VAL A 501 -5.06 -9.15 -22.30
CA VAL A 501 -6.43 -9.68 -22.13
C VAL A 501 -6.84 -10.60 -23.27
N ILE A 502 -6.55 -10.20 -24.52
CA ILE A 502 -7.02 -10.90 -25.72
C ILE A 502 -6.14 -12.07 -26.11
N ALA A 503 -4.83 -12.03 -25.86
CA ALA A 503 -3.94 -13.13 -26.23
C ALA A 503 -4.33 -14.47 -25.56
N PRO A 504 -4.66 -14.52 -24.25
CA PRO A 504 -5.18 -15.73 -23.62
C PRO A 504 -6.48 -16.24 -24.25
N LEU A 505 -7.40 -15.32 -24.56
CA LEU A 505 -8.65 -15.66 -25.24
C LEU A 505 -8.41 -16.25 -26.62
N ALA A 506 -7.51 -15.67 -27.41
CA ALA A 506 -7.13 -16.16 -28.74
C ALA A 506 -6.49 -17.56 -28.67
N MET A 507 -5.61 -17.81 -27.70
CA MET A 507 -5.02 -19.13 -27.47
C MET A 507 -6.08 -20.16 -27.10
N LEU A 508 -7.02 -19.81 -26.21
CA LEU A 508 -8.12 -20.70 -25.81
C LEU A 508 -9.07 -20.99 -26.97
N LEU A 509 -9.42 -19.98 -27.78
CA LEU A 509 -10.22 -20.15 -28.99
C LEU A 509 -9.59 -21.16 -29.95
N TRP A 510 -8.29 -21.02 -30.21
CA TRP A 510 -7.53 -21.93 -31.08
C TRP A 510 -7.47 -23.36 -30.54
N TRP A 511 -7.36 -23.50 -29.21
CA TRP A 511 -7.27 -24.80 -28.55
C TRP A 511 -8.64 -25.51 -28.46
N GLN A 512 -9.71 -24.78 -28.14
CA GLN A 512 -11.02 -25.33 -27.76
C GLN A 512 -11.95 -25.71 -28.91
N ARG A 513 -11.69 -25.24 -30.15
CA ARG A 513 -12.51 -25.51 -31.34
C ARG A 513 -14.01 -25.21 -31.15
N VAL A 514 -14.32 -24.05 -30.56
CA VAL A 514 -15.71 -23.58 -30.37
C VAL A 514 -16.28 -22.95 -31.65
N ASN A 515 -17.61 -22.92 -31.79
CA ASN A 515 -18.26 -22.16 -32.87
C ASN A 515 -18.21 -20.65 -32.58
N ILE A 516 -17.44 -19.90 -33.36
CA ILE A 516 -17.20 -18.46 -33.15
C ILE A 516 -18.50 -17.64 -33.26
N GLN A 517 -19.32 -17.89 -34.27
CA GLN A 517 -20.56 -17.12 -34.49
C GLN A 517 -21.52 -17.25 -33.30
N LYS A 518 -21.68 -18.48 -32.79
CA LYS A 518 -22.57 -18.76 -31.65
C LYS A 518 -21.98 -18.31 -30.31
N THR A 519 -20.67 -18.49 -30.12
CA THR A 519 -19.96 -18.09 -28.88
C THR A 519 -20.00 -16.58 -28.70
N PHE A 520 -19.66 -15.81 -29.75
CA PHE A 520 -19.60 -14.35 -29.68
C PHE A 520 -20.90 -13.64 -30.06
N SER A 521 -21.98 -14.39 -30.33
CA SER A 521 -23.25 -13.82 -30.79
C SER A 521 -23.08 -12.84 -31.95
N LEU A 522 -22.27 -13.21 -32.95
CA LEU A 522 -21.96 -12.39 -34.14
C LEU A 522 -23.10 -12.45 -35.16
N SER A 523 -24.30 -12.06 -34.72
CA SER A 523 -25.49 -12.03 -35.56
C SER A 523 -26.08 -10.62 -35.62
N TRP A 524 -26.76 -10.31 -36.72
CA TRP A 524 -27.50 -9.05 -36.82
C TRP A 524 -28.67 -9.06 -35.83
N PRO A 525 -28.87 -8.00 -35.01
CA PRO A 525 -29.87 -8.00 -33.94
C PRO A 525 -31.33 -8.00 -34.43
N GLY A 526 -31.56 -7.67 -35.70
CA GLY A 526 -32.90 -7.62 -36.29
C GLY A 526 -33.42 -8.97 -36.79
N THR A 527 -34.71 -9.22 -36.63
CA THR A 527 -35.37 -10.45 -37.07
C THR A 527 -36.60 -10.16 -37.97
N GLY A 528 -36.98 -11.10 -38.84
CA GLY A 528 -38.15 -10.98 -39.72
C GLY A 528 -37.81 -10.70 -41.19
N SER A 529 -38.71 -10.03 -41.91
CA SER A 529 -38.52 -9.61 -43.32
C SER A 529 -37.29 -8.71 -43.48
N PRO A 530 -36.68 -8.58 -44.68
CA PRO A 530 -35.47 -7.76 -44.87
C PRO A 530 -35.62 -6.33 -44.33
N TRP A 531 -36.77 -5.70 -44.56
CA TRP A 531 -37.05 -4.34 -44.08
C TRP A 531 -37.29 -4.26 -42.56
N SER A 532 -38.06 -5.20 -41.99
CA SER A 532 -38.30 -5.23 -40.53
C SER A 532 -37.05 -5.62 -39.75
N SER A 533 -36.20 -6.47 -40.31
CA SER A 533 -34.90 -6.86 -39.75
C SER A 533 -33.92 -5.68 -39.78
N TYR A 534 -33.90 -4.90 -40.86
CA TYR A 534 -33.06 -3.68 -40.91
C TYR A 534 -33.50 -2.64 -39.87
N LEU A 535 -34.81 -2.32 -39.81
CA LEU A 535 -35.34 -1.36 -38.84
C LEU A 535 -35.24 -1.83 -37.39
N GLY A 536 -35.51 -3.10 -37.11
CA GLY A 536 -35.33 -3.68 -35.77
C GLY A 536 -33.86 -3.71 -35.36
N GLY A 537 -32.95 -3.98 -36.31
CA GLY A 537 -31.53 -3.91 -36.04
C GLY A 537 -31.05 -2.50 -35.70
N LEU A 538 -31.47 -1.50 -36.47
CA LEU A 538 -31.20 -0.09 -36.16
C LEU A 538 -31.79 0.34 -34.82
N SER A 539 -33.00 -0.10 -34.48
CA SER A 539 -33.61 0.21 -33.19
C SER A 539 -32.84 -0.43 -32.03
N ALA A 540 -32.31 -1.64 -32.20
CA ALA A 540 -31.46 -2.28 -31.20
C ALA A 540 -30.13 -1.53 -31.00
N LEU A 541 -29.49 -1.08 -32.09
CA LEU A 541 -28.25 -0.30 -32.02
C LEU A 541 -28.47 1.06 -31.34
N LEU A 542 -29.52 1.79 -31.72
CA LEU A 542 -29.93 3.04 -31.06
C LEU A 542 -30.28 2.83 -29.59
N GLY A 543 -30.99 1.74 -29.29
CA GLY A 543 -31.32 1.36 -27.92
C GLY A 543 -30.09 1.08 -27.06
N GLY A 544 -29.05 0.49 -27.65
CA GLY A 544 -27.73 0.32 -27.02
C GLY A 544 -27.06 1.66 -26.72
N VAL A 545 -26.98 2.57 -27.70
CA VAL A 545 -26.38 3.91 -27.53
C VAL A 545 -27.07 4.70 -26.41
N LEU A 546 -28.40 4.80 -26.43
CA LEU A 546 -29.15 5.53 -25.42
C LEU A 546 -28.95 4.93 -24.02
N THR A 547 -29.04 3.60 -23.90
CA THR A 547 -28.81 2.91 -22.64
C THR A 547 -27.41 3.19 -22.08
N GLY A 548 -26.38 3.18 -22.93
CA GLY A 548 -25.00 3.45 -22.54
C GLY A 548 -24.78 4.86 -21.99
N GLY A 549 -25.26 5.88 -22.71
CA GLY A 549 -25.12 7.27 -22.26
C GLY A 549 -25.89 7.56 -20.97
N GLY A 550 -27.10 7.00 -20.83
CA GLY A 550 -27.91 7.16 -19.62
C GLY A 550 -27.34 6.42 -18.40
N LEU A 551 -26.81 5.21 -18.57
CA LEU A 551 -26.18 4.45 -17.49
C LEU A 551 -24.93 5.12 -16.94
N PHE A 552 -24.15 5.81 -17.77
CA PHE A 552 -23.01 6.59 -17.30
C PHE A 552 -23.44 7.69 -16.31
N ILE A 553 -24.43 8.51 -16.68
CA ILE A 553 -24.89 9.64 -15.86
C ILE A 553 -25.51 9.14 -14.55
N LEU A 554 -26.32 8.06 -14.60
CA LEU A 554 -26.87 7.44 -13.40
C LEU A 554 -25.77 6.85 -12.51
N GLY A 555 -24.78 6.19 -13.11
CA GLY A 555 -23.63 5.65 -12.39
C GLY A 555 -22.79 6.73 -11.71
N ALA A 556 -22.54 7.85 -12.40
CA ALA A 556 -21.85 9.01 -11.85
C ALA A 556 -22.64 9.65 -10.70
N ALA A 557 -23.98 9.76 -10.82
CA ALA A 557 -24.84 10.26 -9.74
C ALA A 557 -24.78 9.37 -8.49
N VAL A 558 -24.79 8.05 -8.68
CA VAL A 558 -24.65 7.08 -7.58
C VAL A 558 -23.26 7.17 -6.96
N LEU A 559 -22.20 7.28 -7.76
CA LEU A 559 -20.84 7.43 -7.27
C LEU A 559 -20.68 8.69 -6.41
N LEU A 560 -21.14 9.85 -6.91
CA LEU A 560 -21.09 11.13 -6.18
C LEU A 560 -21.89 11.11 -4.88
N GLN A 561 -22.98 10.34 -4.80
CA GLN A 561 -23.75 10.15 -3.56
C GLN A 561 -23.10 9.15 -2.58
N LEU A 562 -22.24 8.26 -3.07
CA LEU A 562 -21.56 7.25 -2.27
C LEU A 562 -20.17 7.67 -1.79
N THR A 563 -19.54 8.66 -2.44
CA THR A 563 -18.19 9.11 -2.11
C THR A 563 -18.20 10.31 -1.16
N SER A 564 -18.16 10.02 0.16
CA SER A 564 -17.45 10.85 1.15
C SER A 564 -15.96 10.43 1.26
N ILE A 565 -15.47 9.70 0.26
CA ILE A 565 -14.17 9.02 0.24
C ILE A 565 -13.20 9.91 -0.53
N GLU A 566 -12.12 10.36 0.12
CA GLU A 566 -10.99 10.99 -0.57
C GLU A 566 -10.52 10.10 -1.73
N MET A 567 -10.38 10.67 -2.93
CA MET A 567 -9.92 9.90 -4.09
C MET A 567 -8.58 9.23 -3.78
N SER A 568 -8.52 7.91 -3.95
CA SER A 568 -7.28 7.16 -3.73
C SER A 568 -6.15 7.70 -4.62
N PRO A 569 -4.88 7.63 -4.17
CA PRO A 569 -3.74 8.06 -4.98
C PRO A 569 -3.72 7.40 -6.37
N ALA A 570 -4.15 6.14 -6.47
CA ALA A 570 -4.26 5.41 -7.73
C ALA A 570 -5.32 6.00 -8.68
N MET A 571 -6.49 6.40 -8.17
CA MET A 571 -7.54 7.04 -8.97
C MET A 571 -7.13 8.44 -9.43
N LYS A 572 -6.44 9.21 -8.57
CA LYS A 572 -5.88 10.53 -8.92
C LYS A 572 -4.87 10.39 -10.06
N GLN A 573 -3.91 9.49 -9.91
CA GLN A 573 -2.90 9.21 -10.95
C GLN A 573 -3.52 8.73 -12.26
N LEU A 574 -4.55 7.88 -12.21
CA LEU A 574 -5.27 7.44 -13.41
C LEU A 574 -6.00 8.61 -14.09
N SER A 575 -6.64 9.49 -13.31
CA SER A 575 -7.36 10.64 -13.81
C SER A 575 -6.42 11.64 -14.47
N GLU A 576 -5.25 11.89 -13.87
CA GLU A 576 -4.19 12.71 -14.44
C GLU A 576 -3.66 12.15 -15.77
N LYS A 577 -3.43 10.83 -15.85
CA LYS A 577 -2.98 10.18 -17.09
C LYS A 577 -4.04 10.22 -18.19
N ILE A 578 -5.32 10.08 -17.85
CA ILE A 578 -6.43 10.23 -18.81
C ILE A 578 -6.51 11.68 -19.30
N LEU A 579 -6.37 12.64 -18.39
CA LEU A 579 -6.38 14.07 -18.71
C LEU A 579 -5.21 14.43 -19.63
N SER A 580 -4.00 13.95 -19.36
CA SER A 580 -2.85 14.16 -20.25
C SER A 580 -3.05 13.53 -21.62
N LEU A 581 -3.60 12.31 -21.70
CA LEU A 581 -3.95 11.70 -23.00
C LEU A 581 -4.97 12.54 -23.79
N MET A 582 -5.88 13.24 -23.13
CA MET A 582 -6.88 14.07 -23.82
C MET A 582 -6.36 15.44 -24.25
N LEU A 583 -5.47 16.04 -23.47
CA LEU A 583 -4.90 17.36 -23.76
C LEU A 583 -3.72 17.28 -24.73
N ASP A 584 -2.84 16.29 -24.56
CA ASP A 584 -1.58 16.19 -25.29
C ASP A 584 -1.71 15.45 -26.65
N GLN A 585 -2.80 14.71 -26.85
CA GLN A 585 -3.02 13.92 -28.06
C GLN A 585 -4.31 14.32 -28.78
N PRO A 586 -4.44 14.02 -30.09
CA PRO A 586 -5.67 14.28 -30.82
C PRO A 586 -6.87 13.58 -30.16
N TRP A 587 -7.99 14.29 -30.01
CA TRP A 587 -9.20 13.78 -29.36
C TRP A 587 -9.68 12.43 -29.94
N TRP A 588 -9.51 12.19 -31.24
CA TRP A 588 -9.89 10.95 -31.89
C TRP A 588 -9.03 9.76 -31.43
N LEU A 589 -7.76 10.00 -31.11
CA LEU A 589 -6.85 8.97 -30.61
C LEU A 589 -7.23 8.60 -29.18
N ALA A 590 -7.48 9.60 -28.32
CA ALA A 590 -7.99 9.39 -26.96
C ALA A 590 -9.32 8.63 -26.97
N TRP A 591 -10.23 8.97 -27.89
CA TRP A 591 -11.51 8.28 -28.07
C TRP A 591 -11.35 6.81 -28.48
N ILE A 592 -10.45 6.51 -29.41
CA ILE A 592 -10.15 5.13 -29.80
C ILE A 592 -9.58 4.35 -28.62
N LEU A 593 -8.59 4.91 -27.91
CA LEU A 593 -7.87 4.21 -26.86
C LEU A 593 -8.69 4.02 -25.57
N ILE A 594 -9.52 4.99 -25.19
CA ILE A 594 -10.29 4.93 -23.94
C ILE A 594 -11.69 4.33 -24.15
N ALA A 595 -12.34 4.63 -25.28
CA ALA A 595 -13.73 4.23 -25.49
C ALA A 595 -13.88 3.01 -26.41
N ILE A 596 -13.29 3.04 -27.61
CA ILE A 596 -13.58 2.03 -28.65
C ILE A 596 -12.81 0.73 -28.39
N LEU A 597 -11.48 0.82 -28.26
CA LEU A 597 -10.61 -0.34 -28.18
C LEU A 597 -10.93 -1.22 -26.95
N PRO A 598 -11.05 -0.68 -25.72
CA PRO A 598 -11.39 -1.49 -24.55
C PRO A 598 -12.80 -2.08 -24.68
N ALA A 599 -13.80 -1.29 -25.09
CA ALA A 599 -15.16 -1.78 -25.22
C ALA A 599 -15.27 -2.95 -26.19
N CYS A 600 -14.66 -2.87 -27.38
CA CYS A 600 -14.69 -3.97 -28.34
C CYS A 600 -14.06 -5.25 -27.80
N LEU A 601 -12.89 -5.15 -27.17
CA LEU A 601 -12.12 -6.31 -26.73
C LEU A 601 -12.69 -6.94 -25.45
N GLU A 602 -13.12 -6.11 -24.50
CA GLU A 602 -13.77 -6.56 -23.28
C GLU A 602 -15.13 -7.19 -23.58
N GLU A 603 -15.94 -6.64 -24.51
CA GLU A 603 -17.19 -7.30 -24.91
C GLU A 603 -16.93 -8.71 -25.47
N LEU A 604 -15.88 -8.92 -26.25
CA LEU A 604 -15.53 -10.26 -26.76
C LEU A 604 -15.22 -11.22 -25.60
N LEU A 605 -14.42 -10.80 -24.62
CA LEU A 605 -14.08 -11.64 -23.47
C LEU A 605 -15.31 -11.91 -22.59
N PHE A 606 -16.02 -10.87 -22.17
CA PHE A 606 -17.06 -10.99 -21.14
C PHE A 606 -18.40 -11.45 -21.71
N ARG A 607 -18.85 -10.85 -22.81
CA ARG A 607 -20.19 -11.09 -23.38
C ARG A 607 -20.16 -12.19 -24.44
N GLY A 608 -19.04 -12.31 -25.14
CA GLY A 608 -18.77 -13.45 -26.01
C GLY A 608 -18.39 -14.69 -25.19
N TRP A 609 -17.18 -14.73 -24.67
CA TRP A 609 -16.62 -15.96 -24.08
C TRP A 609 -17.24 -16.35 -22.73
N VAL A 610 -17.21 -15.45 -21.73
CA VAL A 610 -17.62 -15.77 -20.34
C VAL A 610 -19.13 -15.99 -20.24
N LEU A 611 -19.94 -15.09 -20.80
CA LEU A 611 -21.40 -15.20 -20.76
C LEU A 611 -21.89 -16.46 -21.49
N SER A 612 -21.32 -16.80 -22.66
CA SER A 612 -21.69 -18.04 -23.37
C SER A 612 -21.27 -19.29 -22.60
N ALA A 613 -20.11 -19.26 -21.92
CA ALA A 613 -19.65 -20.36 -21.08
C ALA A 613 -20.59 -20.64 -19.90
N PHE A 614 -21.09 -19.60 -19.22
CA PHE A 614 -22.01 -19.73 -18.10
C PHE A 614 -23.44 -20.08 -18.54
N CYS A 615 -23.92 -19.51 -19.66
CA CYS A 615 -25.22 -19.85 -20.25
C CYS A 615 -25.29 -21.30 -20.74
N GLY A 616 -24.21 -21.84 -21.31
CA GLY A 616 -24.15 -23.18 -21.88
C GLY A 616 -25.01 -23.36 -23.15
N GLU A 617 -25.07 -24.60 -23.65
CA GLU A 617 -25.71 -24.88 -24.95
C GLU A 617 -27.24 -24.80 -24.95
N LYS A 618 -27.87 -25.13 -23.82
CA LYS A 618 -29.32 -25.13 -23.60
C LYS A 618 -29.68 -24.25 -22.40
N PRO A 619 -29.69 -22.92 -22.58
CA PRO A 619 -29.95 -22.00 -21.48
C PRO A 619 -31.41 -22.09 -21.00
N ASN A 620 -31.61 -22.18 -19.69
CA ASN A 620 -32.90 -21.96 -19.04
C ASN A 620 -32.92 -20.54 -18.41
N THR A 621 -34.09 -20.02 -18.06
CA THR A 621 -34.22 -18.64 -17.55
C THR A 621 -33.39 -18.39 -16.28
N GLN A 622 -33.32 -19.37 -15.37
CA GLN A 622 -32.54 -19.26 -14.13
C GLN A 622 -31.03 -19.22 -14.40
N ARG A 623 -30.55 -20.04 -15.33
CA ARG A 623 -29.15 -20.12 -15.76
C ARG A 623 -28.74 -18.89 -16.54
N MET A 624 -29.62 -18.31 -17.35
CA MET A 624 -29.38 -17.03 -18.02
C MET A 624 -29.23 -15.88 -17.02
N ALA A 625 -30.12 -15.80 -16.02
CA ALA A 625 -30.02 -14.80 -14.98
C ALA A 625 -28.71 -14.94 -14.17
N PHE A 626 -28.37 -16.18 -13.80
CA PHE A 626 -27.09 -16.48 -13.15
C PHE A 626 -25.89 -16.10 -14.02
N ALA A 627 -25.90 -16.43 -15.31
CA ALA A 627 -24.81 -16.13 -16.23
C ALA A 627 -24.59 -14.61 -16.38
N VAL A 628 -25.67 -13.83 -16.51
CA VAL A 628 -25.58 -12.35 -16.57
C VAL A 628 -24.98 -11.80 -15.27
N PHE A 629 -25.47 -12.28 -14.12
CA PHE A 629 -24.99 -11.82 -12.81
C PHE A 629 -23.52 -12.19 -12.58
N ALA A 630 -23.16 -13.46 -12.81
CA ALA A 630 -21.81 -13.97 -12.61
C ALA A 630 -20.80 -13.29 -13.54
N GLN A 631 -21.13 -13.09 -14.82
CA GLN A 631 -20.27 -12.33 -15.71
C GLN A 631 -20.13 -10.89 -15.19
N ALA A 632 -21.22 -10.21 -14.82
CA ALA A 632 -21.16 -8.80 -14.39
C ALA A 632 -20.21 -8.59 -13.21
N ILE A 633 -20.16 -9.56 -12.27
CA ILE A 633 -19.15 -9.58 -11.19
C ILE A 633 -17.74 -9.69 -11.77
N CYS A 634 -17.49 -10.67 -12.65
CA CYS A 634 -16.18 -10.83 -13.29
C CYS A 634 -15.74 -9.55 -14.01
N PHE A 635 -16.66 -8.88 -14.73
CA PHE A 635 -16.41 -7.62 -15.43
C PHE A 635 -16.03 -6.50 -14.46
N ALA A 636 -16.75 -6.34 -13.34
CA ALA A 636 -16.43 -5.34 -12.32
C ALA A 636 -15.07 -5.59 -11.64
N LEU A 637 -14.79 -6.85 -11.26
CA LEU A 637 -13.52 -7.23 -10.63
C LEU A 637 -12.32 -7.00 -11.55
N PHE A 638 -12.52 -7.17 -12.87
CA PHE A 638 -11.46 -7.00 -13.87
C PHE A 638 -10.94 -5.56 -13.99
N HIS A 639 -11.70 -4.58 -13.48
CA HIS A 639 -11.32 -3.17 -13.52
C HIS A 639 -10.41 -2.73 -12.36
N LEU A 640 -10.16 -3.62 -11.37
CA LEU A 640 -9.16 -3.48 -10.29
C LEU A 640 -9.25 -2.20 -9.41
N LEU A 641 -10.29 -1.38 -9.58
CA LEU A 641 -10.53 -0.16 -8.81
C LEU A 641 -11.83 -0.32 -8.01
N PRO A 642 -11.78 -0.54 -6.69
CA PRO A 642 -12.96 -0.73 -5.85
C PRO A 642 -14.01 0.36 -6.02
N GLU A 643 -13.59 1.61 -6.21
CA GLU A 643 -14.48 2.78 -6.37
C GLU A 643 -15.30 2.71 -7.67
N ARG A 644 -14.78 2.05 -8.72
CA ARG A 644 -15.49 1.89 -10.01
C ARG A 644 -16.34 0.61 -10.07
N MET A 645 -16.17 -0.31 -9.13
CA MET A 645 -16.83 -1.63 -9.17
C MET A 645 -18.37 -1.54 -9.19
N PRO A 646 -19.05 -0.68 -8.39
CA PRO A 646 -20.52 -0.61 -8.41
C PRO A 646 -21.07 -0.19 -9.78
N GLN A 647 -20.49 0.85 -10.38
CA GLN A 647 -20.91 1.35 -11.69
C GLN A 647 -20.62 0.33 -12.80
N THR A 648 -19.42 -0.25 -12.82
CA THR A 648 -19.03 -1.25 -13.83
C THR A 648 -19.85 -2.55 -13.69
N PHE A 649 -20.25 -2.94 -12.48
CA PHE A 649 -21.15 -4.06 -12.23
C PHE A 649 -22.55 -3.82 -12.84
N LEU A 650 -23.15 -2.65 -12.61
CA LEU A 650 -24.46 -2.29 -13.18
C LEU A 650 -24.42 -2.25 -14.72
N LEU A 651 -23.36 -1.67 -15.29
CA LEU A 651 -23.10 -1.72 -16.72
C LEU A 651 -22.93 -3.17 -17.21
N GLY A 652 -22.24 -4.01 -16.43
CA GLY A 652 -22.10 -5.45 -16.63
C GLY A 652 -23.42 -6.20 -16.79
N LEU A 653 -24.38 -5.94 -15.89
CA LEU A 653 -25.73 -6.51 -15.92
C LEU A 653 -26.50 -6.07 -17.16
N ALA A 654 -26.45 -4.78 -17.49
CA ALA A 654 -27.12 -4.24 -18.66
C ALA A 654 -26.57 -4.86 -19.96
N LEU A 655 -25.25 -4.86 -20.13
CA LEU A 655 -24.60 -5.40 -21.34
C LEU A 655 -24.87 -6.90 -21.52
N GLY A 656 -24.77 -7.71 -20.45
CA GLY A 656 -25.12 -9.13 -20.53
C GLY A 656 -26.58 -9.36 -20.91
N THR A 657 -27.49 -8.55 -20.36
CA THR A 657 -28.92 -8.62 -20.68
C THR A 657 -29.20 -8.22 -22.13
N ILE A 658 -28.55 -7.17 -22.64
CA ILE A 658 -28.68 -6.71 -24.03
C ILE A 658 -28.30 -7.82 -25.02
N VAL A 659 -27.21 -8.54 -24.76
CA VAL A 659 -26.75 -9.64 -25.64
C VAL A 659 -27.76 -10.78 -25.65
N LEU A 660 -28.29 -11.17 -24.49
CA LEU A 660 -29.30 -12.23 -24.42
C LEU A 660 -30.65 -11.82 -25.03
N LEU A 661 -31.04 -10.55 -24.90
CA LEU A 661 -32.26 -10.01 -25.50
C LEU A 661 -32.14 -9.91 -27.02
N THR A 662 -31.04 -9.36 -27.52
CA THR A 662 -30.88 -9.07 -28.96
C THR A 662 -30.25 -10.23 -29.74
N LYS A 663 -29.68 -11.21 -29.05
CA LYS A 663 -28.83 -12.29 -29.61
C LYS A 663 -27.65 -11.76 -30.43
N SER A 664 -27.23 -10.54 -30.13
CA SER A 664 -26.18 -9.83 -30.85
C SER A 664 -25.27 -9.11 -29.87
N ILE A 665 -23.97 -9.15 -30.14
CA ILE A 665 -22.97 -8.42 -29.35
C ILE A 665 -22.89 -6.93 -29.74
N TYR A 666 -23.28 -6.56 -30.96
CA TYR A 666 -23.11 -5.19 -31.47
C TYR A 666 -23.84 -4.10 -30.65
N PRO A 667 -25.11 -4.29 -30.22
CA PRO A 667 -25.78 -3.32 -29.36
C PRO A 667 -25.09 -3.14 -28.00
N ALA A 668 -24.48 -4.21 -27.45
CA ALA A 668 -23.72 -4.14 -26.22
C ALA A 668 -22.38 -3.39 -26.42
N ILE A 669 -21.66 -3.66 -27.51
CA ILE A 669 -20.46 -2.89 -27.87
C ILE A 669 -20.79 -1.40 -27.97
N LEU A 670 -21.85 -1.02 -28.68
CA LEU A 670 -22.24 0.40 -28.80
C LEU A 670 -22.66 1.01 -27.46
N CYS A 671 -23.37 0.26 -26.62
CA CYS A 671 -23.71 0.69 -25.25
C CYS A 671 -22.44 0.96 -24.43
N HIS A 672 -21.45 0.07 -24.48
CA HIS A 672 -20.20 0.22 -23.75
C HIS A 672 -19.34 1.36 -24.31
N VAL A 673 -19.18 1.45 -25.63
CA VAL A 673 -18.47 2.58 -26.28
C VAL A 673 -19.12 3.91 -25.90
N THR A 674 -20.44 4.00 -25.92
CA THR A 674 -21.14 5.24 -25.56
C THR A 674 -20.90 5.58 -24.09
N ASN A 675 -21.01 4.62 -23.18
CA ASN A 675 -20.71 4.81 -21.77
C ASN A 675 -19.27 5.35 -21.55
N ASN A 676 -18.28 4.77 -22.22
CA ASN A 676 -16.87 5.17 -22.08
C ASN A 676 -16.54 6.47 -22.83
N SER A 677 -17.40 6.90 -23.76
CA SER A 677 -17.28 8.17 -24.45
C SER A 677 -17.77 9.34 -23.60
N MET A 678 -18.68 9.12 -22.65
CA MET A 678 -19.30 10.19 -21.85
C MET A 678 -18.30 11.02 -21.04
N PRO A 679 -17.30 10.44 -20.32
CA PRO A 679 -16.26 11.24 -19.66
C PRO A 679 -15.51 12.16 -20.63
N LEU A 680 -15.17 11.64 -21.81
CA LEU A 680 -14.43 12.37 -22.83
C LEU A 680 -15.29 13.52 -23.42
N LEU A 681 -16.57 13.24 -23.66
CA LEU A 681 -17.54 14.22 -24.15
C LEU A 681 -17.79 15.32 -23.12
N LEU A 682 -17.94 14.98 -21.84
CA LEU A 682 -18.12 15.95 -20.77
C LEU A 682 -16.91 16.88 -20.67
N LEU A 683 -15.69 16.34 -20.70
CA LEU A 683 -14.48 17.15 -20.69
C LEU A 683 -14.31 17.97 -21.98
N PHE A 684 -14.70 17.44 -23.14
CA PHE A 684 -14.69 18.22 -24.38
C PHE A 684 -15.69 19.39 -24.32
N MET A 685 -16.86 19.18 -23.69
CA MET A 685 -17.91 20.19 -23.55
C MET A 685 -17.55 21.32 -22.56
N THR A 686 -16.64 21.10 -21.60
CA THR A 686 -16.16 22.18 -20.73
C THR A 686 -15.29 23.19 -21.47
N GLY A 687 -14.80 22.86 -22.67
CA GLY A 687 -13.98 23.75 -23.49
C GLY A 687 -12.59 24.02 -22.92
N ILE A 688 -12.17 23.25 -21.90
CA ILE A 688 -10.86 23.30 -21.26
C ILE A 688 -9.83 22.81 -22.27
N LYS A 689 -9.00 23.72 -22.77
CA LYS A 689 -7.95 23.42 -23.76
C LYS A 689 -6.59 23.19 -23.12
N ASP A 690 -6.38 23.75 -21.94
CA ASP A 690 -5.10 23.75 -21.23
C ASP A 690 -5.32 23.35 -19.76
N LYS A 691 -4.36 22.61 -19.20
CA LYS A 691 -4.39 22.06 -17.83
C LYS A 691 -4.54 23.16 -16.76
N GLU A 692 -4.10 24.38 -17.08
CA GLU A 692 -4.17 25.60 -16.26
C GLU A 692 -5.58 26.23 -16.14
N SER A 693 -6.52 25.85 -17.00
CA SER A 693 -7.88 26.44 -17.03
C SER A 693 -8.90 25.71 -16.14
N LEU A 694 -8.47 24.69 -15.40
CA LEU A 694 -9.28 23.99 -14.40
C LEU A 694 -9.38 24.85 -13.12
N PRO A 695 -10.59 25.27 -12.68
CA PRO A 695 -10.73 26.04 -11.46
C PRO A 695 -10.23 25.25 -10.25
N SER A 696 -9.40 25.89 -9.41
CA SER A 696 -8.83 25.30 -8.19
C SER A 696 -9.87 24.92 -7.13
N SER A 697 -11.12 25.40 -7.25
CA SER A 697 -12.26 24.96 -6.44
C SER A 697 -12.87 23.62 -6.89
N ALA A 698 -12.48 23.06 -8.04
CA ALA A 698 -13.04 21.80 -8.51
C ALA A 698 -12.53 20.57 -7.75
N THR A 699 -11.50 20.71 -6.91
CA THR A 699 -10.96 19.61 -6.09
C THR A 699 -11.48 19.64 -4.65
N THR A 700 -11.85 20.81 -4.11
CA THR A 700 -12.43 20.97 -2.77
C THR A 700 -13.97 21.04 -2.77
N ASP A 701 -14.61 21.60 -3.80
CA ASP A 701 -16.09 21.62 -3.92
C ASP A 701 -16.68 20.41 -4.67
N ALA A 702 -15.85 19.48 -5.17
CA ALA A 702 -16.35 18.24 -5.79
C ALA A 702 -17.23 17.41 -4.84
N MET A 703 -17.03 17.53 -3.52
CA MET A 703 -17.86 16.89 -2.49
C MET A 703 -19.29 17.47 -2.40
N ASN A 704 -19.54 18.64 -2.99
CA ASN A 704 -20.87 19.28 -3.06
C ASN A 704 -21.48 19.26 -4.47
N LEU A 705 -20.81 18.67 -5.46
CA LEU A 705 -21.28 18.63 -6.84
C LEU A 705 -22.35 17.54 -7.03
N SER A 706 -23.57 17.81 -6.57
CA SER A 706 -24.72 16.97 -6.91
C SER A 706 -25.16 17.23 -8.35
N LEU A 707 -25.31 16.16 -9.15
CA LEU A 707 -25.93 16.28 -10.47
C LEU A 707 -27.36 16.83 -10.30
N PRO A 708 -27.80 17.80 -11.13
CA PRO A 708 -29.15 18.35 -11.03
C PRO A 708 -30.19 17.21 -11.04
N PRO A 709 -31.21 17.20 -10.15
CA PRO A 709 -32.22 16.14 -10.13
C PRO A 709 -32.87 15.91 -11.50
N LEU A 710 -33.03 16.99 -12.28
CA LEU A 710 -33.53 16.93 -13.66
C LEU A 710 -32.63 16.11 -14.60
N ALA A 711 -31.30 16.20 -14.45
CA ALA A 711 -30.34 15.44 -15.25
C ALA A 711 -30.40 13.94 -14.92
N ILE A 712 -30.57 13.59 -13.64
CA ILE A 712 -30.75 12.20 -13.18
C ILE A 712 -32.06 11.62 -13.74
N VAL A 713 -33.16 12.37 -13.64
CA VAL A 713 -34.47 11.96 -14.20
C VAL A 713 -34.41 11.82 -15.72
N ALA A 714 -33.77 12.77 -16.41
CA ALA A 714 -33.57 12.71 -17.86
C ALA A 714 -32.73 11.49 -18.26
N ALA A 715 -31.63 11.20 -17.56
CA ALA A 715 -30.82 10.01 -17.79
C ALA A 715 -31.62 8.72 -17.56
N GLY A 716 -32.43 8.65 -16.51
CA GLY A 716 -33.38 7.56 -16.27
C GLY A 716 -34.36 7.38 -17.44
N GLY A 717 -34.94 8.48 -17.94
CA GLY A 717 -35.82 8.47 -19.11
C GLY A 717 -35.13 7.97 -20.38
N VAL A 718 -33.87 8.35 -20.60
CA VAL A 718 -33.05 7.89 -21.73
C VAL A 718 -32.77 6.39 -21.65
N VAL A 719 -32.46 5.85 -20.46
CA VAL A 719 -32.30 4.40 -20.25
C VAL A 719 -33.61 3.64 -20.51
N VAL A 720 -34.75 4.17 -20.04
CA VAL A 720 -36.06 3.56 -20.29
C VAL A 720 -36.37 3.54 -21.79
N LEU A 721 -36.16 4.66 -22.49
CA LEU A 721 -36.35 4.74 -23.93
C LEU A 721 -35.44 3.75 -24.68
N GLY A 722 -34.16 3.68 -24.31
CA GLY A 722 -33.21 2.72 -24.87
C GLY A 722 -33.66 1.27 -24.66
N THR A 723 -34.14 0.94 -23.46
CA THR A 723 -34.68 -0.38 -23.13
C THR A 723 -35.92 -0.72 -23.96
N VAL A 724 -36.82 0.24 -24.16
CA VAL A 724 -38.01 0.06 -25.02
C VAL A 724 -37.60 -0.23 -26.46
N LEU A 725 -36.63 0.49 -27.02
CA LEU A 725 -36.13 0.25 -28.38
C LEU A 725 -35.47 -1.12 -28.54
N LEU A 726 -34.74 -1.58 -27.51
CA LEU A 726 -34.16 -2.92 -27.44
C LEU A 726 -35.24 -4.00 -27.43
N ILE A 727 -36.31 -3.83 -26.64
CA ILE A 727 -37.43 -4.79 -26.60
C ILE A 727 -38.24 -4.76 -27.91
N PHE A 728 -38.46 -3.57 -28.48
CA PHE A 728 -39.23 -3.40 -29.72
C PHE A 728 -38.53 -4.02 -30.94
N SER A 729 -37.19 -4.04 -30.95
CA SER A 729 -36.37 -4.70 -31.99
C SER A 729 -36.74 -6.18 -32.21
N GLN A 730 -37.25 -6.84 -31.16
CA GLN A 730 -37.63 -8.26 -31.16
C GLN A 730 -39.12 -8.48 -31.52
N ARG A 731 -39.98 -7.46 -31.41
CA ARG A 731 -41.46 -7.58 -31.49
C ARG A 731 -42.12 -6.90 -32.69
N LEU A 732 -41.35 -6.48 -33.70
CA LEU A 732 -41.84 -5.95 -34.99
C LEU A 732 -42.56 -7.04 -35.84
N ARG A 733 -43.70 -7.53 -35.34
CA ARG A 733 -44.70 -8.33 -36.06
C ARG A 733 -46.08 -7.68 -36.10
N VAL A 734 -46.30 -6.52 -35.47
CA VAL A 734 -47.64 -5.92 -35.36
C VAL A 734 -47.67 -4.55 -36.03
N LYS A 735 -48.57 -4.40 -37.02
CA LYS A 735 -48.98 -3.11 -37.62
C LYS A 735 -49.53 -2.22 -36.51
N CYS A 736 -48.73 -1.31 -35.94
CA CYS A 736 -49.21 -0.28 -35.04
C CYS A 736 -49.01 1.08 -35.69
N SER A 737 -50.11 1.85 -35.78
CA SER A 737 -50.15 3.13 -36.47
C SER A 737 -49.32 4.18 -35.73
N LEU A 738 -48.61 5.00 -36.51
CA LEU A 738 -47.74 6.12 -36.11
C LEU A 738 -48.37 7.18 -35.19
N ARG A 739 -49.66 7.07 -34.83
CA ARG A 739 -50.42 8.16 -34.21
C ARG A 739 -50.31 8.24 -32.68
N GLY A 740 -49.74 7.23 -32.02
CA GLY A 740 -49.48 7.27 -30.56
C GLY A 740 -48.08 7.77 -30.15
N PHE A 741 -47.13 7.85 -31.10
CA PHE A 741 -45.72 8.11 -30.79
C PHE A 741 -45.30 9.58 -30.92
N ALA A 742 -46.08 10.38 -31.65
CA ALA A 742 -45.86 11.82 -31.77
C ALA A 742 -46.15 12.60 -30.48
N ALA A 743 -46.82 11.99 -29.49
CA ALA A 743 -47.13 12.63 -28.21
C ALA A 743 -45.99 12.57 -27.18
N ILE A 744 -45.04 11.64 -27.32
CA ILE A 744 -43.90 11.50 -26.39
C ILE A 744 -42.68 12.29 -26.89
N LEU A 745 -42.59 12.55 -28.20
CA LEU A 745 -41.50 13.31 -28.83
C LEU A 745 -41.68 14.84 -28.73
N LEU A 746 -42.82 15.31 -28.22
CA LEU A 746 -43.22 16.72 -28.14
C LEU A 746 -43.28 17.27 -26.70
N VAL A 747 -42.59 16.62 -25.75
CA VAL A 747 -42.49 17.08 -24.35
C VAL A 747 -41.04 17.40 -23.93
N SER A 748 -40.05 17.25 -24.81
CA SER A 748 -38.65 17.60 -24.52
C SER A 748 -38.13 18.89 -25.17
N VAL A 749 -38.97 19.64 -25.88
CA VAL A 749 -38.57 20.93 -26.48
C VAL A 749 -39.71 21.93 -26.34
N PHE A 750 -39.80 22.61 -25.19
CA PHE A 750 -40.12 24.04 -25.01
C PHE A 750 -40.32 24.36 -23.52
N CYS A 751 -39.90 25.57 -23.10
CA CYS A 751 -39.87 26.17 -21.75
C CYS A 751 -38.68 25.73 -20.86
N GLN A 752 -37.75 26.59 -20.42
CA GLN A 752 -37.70 28.04 -20.30
C GLN A 752 -36.27 28.57 -20.53
N THR A 753 -36.16 29.56 -21.42
CA THR A 753 -35.18 30.65 -21.36
C THR A 753 -35.75 31.78 -20.49
N ASN A 754 -34.84 32.54 -19.86
CA ASN A 754 -35.01 33.64 -18.87
C ASN A 754 -35.11 33.15 -17.41
N ASP A 755 -34.30 33.60 -16.45
CA ASP A 755 -33.55 34.86 -16.31
C ASP A 755 -32.21 34.63 -15.61
N SER A 756 -31.13 35.22 -16.15
CA SER A 756 -30.01 35.83 -15.41
C SER A 756 -28.96 36.38 -16.40
N ILE A 757 -29.38 37.28 -17.29
CA ILE A 757 -28.47 38.23 -17.95
C ILE A 757 -29.04 39.62 -17.68
N ARG A 758 -28.69 40.18 -16.51
CA ARG A 758 -28.69 41.61 -16.21
C ARG A 758 -27.89 41.83 -14.94
N HIS A 759 -26.59 42.07 -15.10
CA HIS A 759 -25.84 43.10 -14.37
C HIS A 759 -24.50 43.31 -15.11
N LEU A 760 -24.60 43.88 -16.31
CA LEU A 760 -23.49 44.57 -16.97
C LEU A 760 -23.91 46.03 -17.15
N ARG A 761 -23.71 46.83 -16.10
CA ARG A 761 -23.36 48.25 -16.20
C ARG A 761 -22.97 48.82 -14.84
N ALA A 762 -21.90 49.61 -14.90
CA ALA A 762 -21.41 50.59 -13.94
C ALA A 762 -20.50 50.08 -12.81
N GLN A 763 -19.20 50.08 -13.10
CA GLN A 763 -18.25 50.92 -12.36
C GLN A 763 -17.12 51.36 -13.31
N GLU A 764 -17.08 52.65 -13.63
CA GLU A 764 -15.91 53.36 -14.19
C GLU A 764 -14.94 53.76 -13.05
N PRO A 765 -13.86 54.48 -13.35
CA PRO A 765 -12.49 54.01 -13.50
C PRO A 765 -11.69 54.07 -12.18
N ALA A 766 -10.56 53.37 -12.16
CA ALA A 766 -9.55 53.49 -11.12
C ALA A 766 -9.09 54.95 -10.97
N THR A 767 -9.10 55.43 -9.72
CA THR A 767 -8.32 56.57 -9.29
C THR A 767 -6.84 56.20 -9.44
N ASN A 768 -6.13 56.88 -10.35
CA ASN A 768 -4.68 56.93 -10.35
C ASN A 768 -4.23 57.67 -9.09
N GLU A 769 -4.01 56.94 -7.99
CA GLU A 769 -3.00 57.35 -7.03
C GLU A 769 -1.64 56.97 -7.63
N THR A 770 -0.77 57.97 -7.75
CA THR A 770 0.63 57.75 -8.10
C THR A 770 1.27 57.00 -6.95
N VAL A 771 1.34 55.67 -7.06
CA VAL A 771 2.03 54.82 -6.10
C VAL A 771 3.53 55.00 -6.27
N ASP A 772 4.22 55.39 -5.20
CA ASP A 772 5.68 55.42 -5.19
C ASP A 772 6.21 53.99 -5.48
N PRO A 773 7.21 53.82 -6.36
CA PRO A 773 7.71 52.51 -6.71
C PRO A 773 8.35 51.82 -5.49
N LEU A 774 8.00 50.55 -5.27
CA LEU A 774 8.58 49.72 -4.21
C LEU A 774 10.09 49.64 -4.36
N ARG A 775 10.83 49.93 -3.30
CA ARG A 775 12.28 49.80 -3.24
C ARG A 775 12.63 48.35 -2.98
N VAL A 776 13.20 47.69 -3.98
CA VAL A 776 13.47 46.25 -3.95
C VAL A 776 14.97 46.03 -4.01
N ALA A 777 15.54 45.36 -3.01
CA ALA A 777 16.94 45.00 -3.00
C ALA A 777 17.13 43.52 -3.31
N VAL A 778 18.31 43.18 -3.83
CA VAL A 778 18.61 41.85 -4.34
C VAL A 778 19.86 41.31 -3.65
N PHE A 779 19.74 40.13 -3.06
CA PHE A 779 20.85 39.38 -2.50
C PHE A 779 21.63 38.69 -3.63
N PRO A 780 22.92 39.03 -3.86
CA PRO A 780 23.65 38.58 -5.03
C PRO A 780 24.13 37.12 -4.88
N ILE A 781 23.58 36.19 -5.66
CA ILE A 781 24.02 34.79 -5.74
C ILE A 781 24.00 34.34 -7.20
N LYS A 782 25.11 33.71 -7.63
CA LYS A 782 25.31 33.23 -8.99
C LYS A 782 24.15 32.30 -9.42
N GLY A 783 23.52 32.58 -10.56
CA GLY A 783 22.38 31.84 -11.12
C GLY A 783 21.00 32.14 -10.52
N LEU A 784 20.91 32.57 -9.25
CA LEU A 784 19.66 32.92 -8.58
C LEU A 784 19.33 34.40 -8.71
N ALA A 785 20.34 35.26 -8.60
CA ALA A 785 20.21 36.72 -8.72
C ALA A 785 21.58 37.40 -8.93
N GLU A 786 21.80 37.92 -10.14
CA GLU A 786 23.05 38.58 -10.55
C GLU A 786 22.77 39.97 -11.14
N TYR A 787 23.68 40.93 -10.91
CA TYR A 787 23.64 42.23 -11.58
C TYR A 787 24.42 42.18 -12.90
N GLN A 788 23.78 42.55 -14.00
CA GLN A 788 24.43 42.73 -15.30
C GLN A 788 24.33 44.22 -15.69
N GLY A 789 25.31 45.02 -15.28
CA GLY A 789 25.21 46.48 -15.33
C GLY A 789 24.20 47.01 -14.29
N ASP A 790 23.29 47.90 -14.71
CA ASP A 790 22.28 48.52 -13.83
C ASP A 790 21.00 47.68 -13.64
N SER A 791 20.92 46.48 -14.22
CA SER A 791 19.72 45.62 -14.16
C SER A 791 20.03 44.23 -13.60
N PRO A 792 19.25 43.72 -12.62
CA PRO A 792 19.43 42.38 -12.10
C PRO A 792 18.74 41.32 -12.99
N ARG A 793 19.28 40.10 -13.01
CA ARG A 793 18.74 38.92 -13.71
C ARG A 793 18.91 37.66 -12.85
N GLY A 794 17.96 36.74 -12.91
CA GLY A 794 18.03 35.45 -12.20
C GLY A 794 16.65 34.95 -11.81
N TYR A 795 16.57 33.73 -11.29
CA TYR A 795 15.31 33.12 -10.81
C TYR A 795 14.55 34.04 -9.84
N SER A 796 15.21 34.63 -8.84
CA SER A 796 14.56 35.51 -7.85
C SER A 796 14.02 36.82 -8.47
N ILE A 797 14.57 37.25 -9.61
CA ILE A 797 14.14 38.45 -10.33
C ILE A 797 12.92 38.15 -11.20
N ASP A 798 12.92 37.02 -11.90
CA ASP A 798 11.77 36.61 -12.71
C ASP A 798 10.58 36.26 -11.81
N LEU A 799 10.83 35.61 -10.67
CA LEU A 799 9.87 35.44 -9.59
C LEU A 799 9.27 36.78 -9.14
N TRP A 800 10.11 37.78 -8.85
CA TRP A 800 9.63 39.09 -8.41
C TRP A 800 8.85 39.85 -9.50
N LYS A 801 9.23 39.72 -10.77
CA LYS A 801 8.49 40.33 -11.88
C LYS A 801 7.07 39.76 -11.99
N GLU A 802 6.91 38.45 -11.78
CA GLU A 802 5.58 37.82 -11.74
C GLU A 802 4.80 38.24 -10.50
N LEU A 803 5.44 38.35 -9.33
CA LEU A 803 4.80 38.81 -8.09
C LEU A 803 4.35 40.28 -8.17
N SER A 804 5.24 41.19 -8.54
CA SER A 804 4.97 42.64 -8.68
C SER A 804 3.84 42.94 -9.67
N LYS A 805 3.81 42.22 -10.80
CA LYS A 805 2.72 42.32 -11.79
C LYS A 805 1.35 41.92 -11.23
N ARG A 806 1.31 40.95 -10.30
CA ARG A 806 0.05 40.46 -9.69
C ARG A 806 -0.46 41.35 -8.58
N ILE A 807 0.43 41.93 -7.79
CA ILE A 807 0.06 42.90 -6.75
C ILE A 807 -0.21 44.30 -7.33
N GLY A 808 0.15 44.55 -8.60
CA GLY A 808 -0.14 45.80 -9.29
C GLY A 808 0.83 46.95 -8.98
N GLU A 809 2.00 46.62 -8.42
CA GLU A 809 2.95 47.60 -7.88
C GLU A 809 4.14 47.84 -8.81
N SER A 810 4.57 49.09 -8.93
CA SER A 810 5.78 49.44 -9.70
C SER A 810 7.04 49.23 -8.85
N THR A 811 8.16 48.80 -9.46
CA THR A 811 9.39 48.42 -8.73
C THR A 811 10.57 49.31 -9.10
N GLN A 812 11.35 49.73 -8.10
CA GLN A 812 12.67 50.33 -8.24
C GLN A 812 13.73 49.46 -7.56
N TYR A 813 14.72 48.97 -8.31
CA TYR A 813 15.80 48.17 -7.75
C TYR A 813 16.84 49.05 -7.05
N VAL A 814 17.20 48.68 -5.80
CA VAL A 814 18.22 49.37 -4.99
C VAL A 814 19.42 48.45 -4.80
N GLN A 815 20.58 48.90 -5.29
CA GLN A 815 21.83 48.15 -5.14
C GLN A 815 22.54 48.53 -3.83
N ILE A 816 22.66 47.57 -2.91
CA ILE A 816 23.45 47.73 -1.68
C ILE A 816 24.67 46.79 -1.74
N PRO A 817 25.92 47.32 -1.73
CA PRO A 817 27.13 46.51 -1.95
C PRO A 817 27.53 45.59 -0.79
N SER A 818 26.81 45.59 0.34
CA SER A 818 27.19 44.85 1.55
C SER A 818 26.01 44.03 2.08
N ILE A 819 26.23 42.72 2.23
CA ILE A 819 25.26 41.73 2.69
C ILE A 819 24.76 42.03 4.12
N GLU A 820 25.65 42.43 5.02
CA GLU A 820 25.29 42.83 6.39
C GLU A 820 24.41 44.09 6.40
N LYS A 821 24.63 45.02 5.46
CA LYS A 821 23.82 46.24 5.34
C LYS A 821 22.46 45.99 4.69
N LEU A 822 22.30 44.93 3.87
CA LEU A 822 21.03 44.58 3.22
C LEU A 822 19.95 44.20 4.25
N PHE A 823 20.30 43.37 5.23
CA PHE A 823 19.37 42.98 6.30
C PHE A 823 19.00 44.16 7.21
N ASN A 824 19.99 44.96 7.64
CA ASN A 824 19.73 46.14 8.48
C ASN A 824 18.86 47.18 7.76
N ALA A 825 19.07 47.38 6.44
CA ALA A 825 18.24 48.27 5.64
C ALA A 825 16.80 47.75 5.45
N THR A 826 16.61 46.43 5.42
CA THR A 826 15.26 45.81 5.41
C THR A 826 14.57 45.98 6.77
N GLN A 827 15.31 45.79 7.87
CA GLN A 827 14.81 45.98 9.23
C GLN A 827 14.40 47.44 9.51
N ASN A 828 15.15 48.41 9.00
CA ASN A 828 14.89 49.84 9.21
C ASN A 828 13.80 50.41 8.27
N GLY A 829 13.30 49.63 7.31
CA GLY A 829 12.34 50.10 6.30
C GLY A 829 12.95 50.99 5.21
N ASP A 830 14.27 50.94 5.02
CA ASP A 830 14.95 51.62 3.90
C ASP A 830 14.75 50.88 2.56
N ILE A 831 14.36 49.59 2.63
CA ILE A 831 13.98 48.71 1.53
C ILE A 831 12.64 48.07 1.88
N ASP A 832 11.73 48.01 0.90
CA ASP A 832 10.37 47.51 1.10
C ASP A 832 10.29 45.98 0.90
N VAL A 833 11.14 45.40 0.03
CA VAL A 833 11.28 43.94 -0.16
C VAL A 833 12.73 43.56 -0.44
N LEU A 834 13.23 42.53 0.24
CA LEU A 834 14.53 41.92 -0.02
C LEU A 834 14.38 40.58 -0.75
N LEU A 835 14.88 40.51 -1.97
CA LEU A 835 14.86 39.32 -2.84
C LEU A 835 16.15 38.51 -2.66
N GLY A 836 16.02 37.23 -2.37
CA GLY A 836 17.16 36.31 -2.33
C GLY A 836 16.79 34.98 -1.71
N PRO A 837 17.66 33.96 -1.83
CA PRO A 837 17.52 32.71 -1.11
C PRO A 837 17.85 32.94 0.37
N LEU A 838 16.93 33.59 1.07
CA LEU A 838 17.02 33.88 2.49
C LEU A 838 16.40 32.73 3.24
N ALA A 839 17.25 31.89 3.83
CA ALA A 839 16.78 30.81 4.69
C ALA A 839 16.00 31.41 5.86
N VAL A 840 14.75 30.96 6.01
CA VAL A 840 13.88 31.31 7.14
C VAL A 840 14.44 30.65 8.39
N THR A 841 14.86 31.46 9.35
CA THR A 841 15.36 30.98 10.65
C THR A 841 14.70 31.74 11.77
N GLU A 842 14.58 31.12 12.95
CA GLU A 842 13.99 31.75 14.13
C GLU A 842 14.67 33.08 14.50
N GLN A 843 16.00 33.14 14.35
CA GLN A 843 16.77 34.37 14.64
C GLN A 843 16.45 35.50 13.66
N ARG A 844 16.15 35.19 12.39
CA ARG A 844 15.83 36.20 11.36
C ARG A 844 14.38 36.62 11.40
N GLU A 845 13.45 35.71 11.69
CA GLU A 845 12.02 36.01 11.89
C GLU A 845 11.79 37.03 13.04
N LYS A 846 12.69 37.07 14.03
CA LYS A 846 12.64 38.08 15.11
C LYS A 846 13.00 39.49 14.63
N LEU A 847 13.64 39.63 13.47
CA LEU A 847 14.20 40.90 12.97
C LEU A 847 13.46 41.44 11.73
N VAL A 848 12.90 40.55 10.91
CA VAL A 848 12.16 40.84 9.67
C VAL A 848 11.03 39.84 9.50
N ASP A 849 9.97 40.22 8.78
CA ASP A 849 8.88 39.29 8.44
C ASP A 849 9.23 38.53 7.15
N PHE A 850 8.92 37.24 7.08
CA PHE A 850 9.04 36.46 5.85
C PHE A 850 7.68 36.21 5.17
N THR A 851 7.70 36.14 3.84
CA THR A 851 6.56 35.58 3.08
C THR A 851 6.45 34.07 3.27
N HIS A 852 5.40 33.46 2.73
CA HIS A 852 5.40 32.00 2.53
C HIS A 852 6.65 31.57 1.77
N PRO A 853 7.22 30.39 2.10
CA PRO A 853 8.35 29.84 1.38
C PRO A 853 8.07 29.81 -0.12
N VAL A 854 9.00 30.28 -0.92
CA VAL A 854 8.88 30.24 -2.38
C VAL A 854 9.66 29.05 -2.94
N VAL A 855 10.72 28.64 -2.26
CA VAL A 855 11.56 27.51 -2.67
C VAL A 855 11.88 26.65 -1.46
N HIS A 856 11.53 25.37 -1.53
CA HIS A 856 11.99 24.35 -0.59
C HIS A 856 13.36 23.84 -1.05
N SER A 857 14.41 24.16 -0.31
CA SER A 857 15.79 23.80 -0.62
C SER A 857 16.36 22.87 0.46
N GLY A 858 17.56 22.36 0.22
CA GLY A 858 18.24 21.40 1.07
C GLY A 858 19.43 20.80 0.34
N LEU A 859 20.10 19.83 0.97
CA LEU A 859 21.19 19.07 0.37
C LEU A 859 20.64 17.96 -0.53
N GLN A 860 21.33 17.71 -1.64
CA GLN A 860 20.96 16.71 -2.62
C GLN A 860 22.19 15.99 -3.16
N ILE A 861 21.97 14.76 -3.64
CA ILE A 861 23.03 13.84 -4.06
C ILE A 861 22.98 13.66 -5.58
N ALA A 862 24.14 13.70 -6.24
CA ALA A 862 24.31 13.26 -7.61
C ALA A 862 25.32 12.10 -7.68
N VAL A 863 25.06 11.13 -8.56
CA VAL A 863 25.87 9.92 -8.76
C VAL A 863 26.10 9.65 -10.25
N PRO A 864 27.08 8.83 -10.63
CA PRO A 864 27.26 8.40 -12.03
C PRO A 864 26.01 7.73 -12.61
N ARG A 865 25.79 7.92 -13.91
CA ARG A 865 24.67 7.29 -14.64
C ARG A 865 25.08 5.90 -15.14
N ASP A 866 24.44 4.85 -14.60
CA ASP A 866 24.67 3.46 -15.04
C ASP A 866 24.45 3.31 -16.56
N HIS A 867 25.40 2.68 -17.27
CA HIS A 867 25.24 2.37 -18.70
C HIS A 867 24.14 1.33 -18.95
N ASP A 868 23.24 1.64 -19.88
CA ASP A 868 22.06 0.85 -20.27
C ASP A 868 22.42 -0.57 -20.77
N GLY A 869 22.54 -1.53 -19.86
CA GLY A 869 22.78 -2.95 -20.15
C GLY A 869 22.03 -3.93 -19.25
N ARG A 870 21.08 -3.45 -18.44
CA ARG A 870 20.49 -4.15 -17.28
C ARG A 870 20.01 -5.58 -17.52
N LEU A 871 19.46 -5.94 -18.68
CA LEU A 871 18.97 -7.31 -18.93
C LEU A 871 20.08 -8.31 -19.26
N VAL A 872 21.06 -7.91 -20.06
CA VAL A 872 22.16 -8.79 -20.47
C VAL A 872 23.17 -8.93 -19.33
N THR A 873 23.48 -7.83 -18.65
CA THR A 873 24.40 -7.81 -17.51
C THR A 873 23.81 -8.55 -16.30
N ALA A 874 22.52 -8.41 -16.00
CA ALA A 874 21.85 -9.20 -14.97
C ALA A 874 21.80 -10.71 -15.32
N LEU A 875 21.57 -11.06 -16.59
CA LEU A 875 21.62 -12.46 -17.03
C LEU A 875 23.04 -13.06 -16.93
N THR A 876 24.09 -12.28 -17.20
CA THR A 876 25.47 -12.75 -17.05
C THR A 876 25.92 -12.84 -15.59
N HIS A 877 25.41 -11.97 -14.69
CA HIS A 877 25.70 -12.06 -13.26
C HIS A 877 24.90 -13.16 -12.54
N LEU A 878 23.70 -13.49 -13.03
CA LEU A 878 22.93 -14.64 -12.54
C LEU A 878 23.63 -15.98 -12.83
N ILE A 879 24.48 -16.07 -13.86
CA ILE A 879 25.25 -17.27 -14.19
C ILE A 879 26.66 -17.14 -13.61
N SER A 880 26.78 -17.16 -12.28
CA SER A 880 28.09 -17.24 -11.63
C SER A 880 28.68 -18.65 -11.77
N TRP A 881 30.01 -18.77 -11.84
CA TRP A 881 30.68 -20.06 -11.83
C TRP A 881 30.37 -20.87 -10.55
N GLU A 882 30.07 -20.19 -9.44
CA GLU A 882 29.59 -20.82 -8.21
C GLU A 882 28.19 -21.42 -8.38
N LEU A 883 27.24 -20.69 -8.99
CA LEU A 883 25.91 -21.22 -9.27
C LEU A 883 25.97 -22.42 -10.23
N VAL A 884 26.80 -22.32 -11.28
CA VAL A 884 27.01 -23.41 -12.25
C VAL A 884 27.61 -24.64 -11.59
N THR A 885 28.59 -24.49 -10.71
CA THR A 885 29.20 -25.62 -9.98
C THR A 885 28.22 -26.26 -9.00
N ILE A 886 27.41 -25.47 -8.28
CA ILE A 886 26.34 -25.97 -7.43
C ILE A 886 25.30 -26.73 -8.26
N LEU A 887 24.80 -26.15 -9.35
CA LEU A 887 23.80 -26.80 -10.21
C LEU A 887 24.35 -28.10 -10.82
N ALA A 888 25.60 -28.10 -11.29
CA ALA A 888 26.27 -29.28 -11.80
C ALA A 888 26.45 -30.35 -10.72
N SER A 889 26.74 -29.97 -9.47
CA SER A 889 26.84 -30.90 -8.34
C SER A 889 25.49 -31.52 -7.96
N VAL A 890 24.40 -30.75 -8.01
CA VAL A 890 23.03 -31.23 -7.78
C VAL A 890 22.64 -32.23 -8.87
N ILE A 891 22.89 -31.90 -10.14
CA ILE A 891 22.59 -32.80 -11.26
C ILE A 891 23.46 -34.06 -11.19
N GLY A 892 24.75 -33.92 -10.88
CA GLY A 892 25.68 -35.04 -10.76
C GLY A 892 25.31 -36.01 -9.64
N THR A 893 24.99 -35.49 -8.45
CA THR A 893 24.53 -36.31 -7.31
C THR A 893 23.19 -36.97 -7.61
N MET A 894 22.27 -36.30 -8.29
CA MET A 894 20.99 -36.87 -8.74
C MET A 894 21.18 -38.07 -9.66
N ILE A 895 22.04 -37.93 -10.66
CA ILE A 895 22.36 -38.99 -11.60
C ILE A 895 23.03 -40.15 -10.85
N LEU A 896 23.98 -39.88 -9.96
CA LEU A 896 24.64 -40.88 -9.14
C LEU A 896 23.65 -41.66 -8.27
N THR A 897 22.74 -40.97 -7.58
CA THR A 897 21.70 -41.61 -6.77
C THR A 897 20.79 -42.48 -7.60
N GLY A 898 20.37 -42.02 -8.80
CA GLY A 898 19.58 -42.85 -9.72
C GLY A 898 20.32 -44.12 -10.14
N HIS A 899 21.63 -44.04 -10.40
CA HIS A 899 22.46 -45.21 -10.71
C HIS A 899 22.56 -46.19 -9.53
N LEU A 900 22.75 -45.67 -8.32
CA LEU A 900 22.83 -46.48 -7.10
C LEU A 900 21.48 -47.16 -6.82
N LEU A 901 20.37 -46.43 -6.88
CA LEU A 901 19.03 -46.99 -6.71
C LEU A 901 18.76 -48.12 -7.72
N TRP A 902 19.04 -47.88 -9.00
CA TRP A 902 18.90 -48.93 -10.01
C TRP A 902 19.78 -50.15 -9.72
N LEU A 903 21.03 -49.95 -9.31
CA LEU A 903 21.97 -51.05 -9.03
C LEU A 903 21.44 -52.03 -7.96
N PHE A 904 20.83 -51.49 -6.89
CA PHE A 904 20.32 -52.26 -5.76
C PHE A 904 18.89 -52.77 -5.97
N GLU A 905 18.03 -52.03 -6.67
CA GLU A 905 16.63 -52.39 -6.88
C GLU A 905 16.41 -53.33 -8.08
N ARG A 906 17.27 -53.31 -9.11
CA ARG A 906 17.08 -54.06 -10.37
C ARG A 906 16.88 -55.57 -10.24
N ARG A 907 17.30 -56.18 -9.13
CA ARG A 907 17.17 -57.63 -8.88
C ARG A 907 15.90 -58.02 -8.11
N HIS A 908 15.37 -57.11 -7.29
CA HIS A 908 14.26 -57.40 -6.38
C HIS A 908 12.98 -56.66 -6.77
N ASN A 909 13.07 -55.68 -7.68
CA ASN A 909 11.98 -54.77 -8.01
C ASN A 909 12.01 -54.37 -9.50
N ALA A 910 11.98 -55.38 -10.36
CA ALA A 910 12.05 -55.19 -11.81
C ALA A 910 10.81 -54.49 -12.40
N GLU A 911 9.70 -54.44 -11.66
CA GLU A 911 8.48 -53.72 -12.04
C GLU A 911 8.64 -52.20 -11.94
N SER A 912 9.20 -51.70 -10.84
CA SER A 912 9.46 -50.27 -10.67
C SER A 912 10.77 -49.81 -11.34
N PHE A 913 11.78 -50.69 -11.39
CA PHE A 913 13.11 -50.41 -11.92
C PHE A 913 13.56 -51.51 -12.89
N PRO A 914 13.28 -51.36 -14.21
CA PRO A 914 13.59 -52.38 -15.20
C PRO A 914 15.06 -52.84 -15.23
N ALA A 915 15.29 -54.12 -15.48
CA ALA A 915 16.63 -54.71 -15.58
C ALA A 915 17.52 -54.18 -16.73
N PRO A 916 16.99 -53.77 -17.91
CA PRO A 916 17.81 -53.16 -18.95
C PRO A 916 18.39 -51.81 -18.50
N TYR A 917 19.73 -51.70 -18.48
CA TYR A 917 20.47 -50.53 -17.96
C TYR A 917 19.92 -49.16 -18.41
N PRO A 918 19.77 -48.86 -19.71
CA PRO A 918 19.36 -47.51 -20.14
C PRO A 918 17.94 -47.15 -19.68
N ARG A 919 17.02 -48.13 -19.64
CA ARG A 919 15.65 -47.89 -19.20
C ARG A 919 15.57 -47.83 -17.68
N GLY A 920 16.20 -48.76 -16.97
CA GLY A 920 16.13 -48.82 -15.52
C GLY A 920 16.83 -47.67 -14.81
N VAL A 921 17.99 -47.22 -15.31
CA VAL A 921 18.68 -46.04 -14.78
C VAL A 921 17.86 -44.78 -15.04
N TRP A 922 17.26 -44.65 -16.24
CA TRP A 922 16.37 -43.52 -16.53
C TRP A 922 15.19 -43.46 -15.57
N GLU A 923 14.54 -44.60 -15.31
CA GLU A 923 13.42 -44.67 -14.36
C GLU A 923 13.86 -44.33 -12.92
N ALA A 924 15.08 -44.71 -12.51
CA ALA A 924 15.63 -44.39 -11.21
C ALA A 924 16.09 -42.93 -11.06
N VAL A 925 16.68 -42.34 -12.10
CA VAL A 925 17.00 -40.90 -12.16
C VAL A 925 15.71 -40.08 -12.13
N TRP A 926 14.68 -40.49 -12.88
CA TRP A 926 13.36 -39.84 -12.83
C TRP A 926 12.72 -39.89 -11.44
N TRP A 927 12.90 -40.99 -10.71
CA TRP A 927 12.47 -41.10 -9.32
C TRP A 927 13.20 -40.08 -8.43
N SER A 928 14.52 -39.96 -8.59
CA SER A 928 15.33 -38.98 -7.85
C SER A 928 14.93 -37.53 -8.15
N VAL A 929 14.72 -37.20 -9.43
CA VAL A 929 14.20 -35.89 -9.90
C VAL A 929 12.85 -35.58 -9.26
N SER A 930 11.89 -36.49 -9.38
CA SER A 930 10.52 -36.32 -8.88
C SER A 930 10.50 -36.14 -7.35
N THR A 931 11.42 -36.79 -6.64
CA THR A 931 11.50 -36.69 -5.18
C THR A 931 11.96 -35.31 -4.71
N ILE A 932 12.87 -34.65 -5.43
CA ILE A 932 13.30 -33.28 -5.11
C ILE A 932 12.22 -32.25 -5.48
N ILE A 933 11.59 -32.40 -6.65
CA ILE A 933 10.64 -31.38 -7.17
C ILE A 933 9.27 -31.48 -6.49
N THR A 934 8.75 -32.71 -6.33
CA THR A 934 7.36 -32.93 -5.87
C THR A 934 7.27 -33.62 -4.51
N GLY A 935 8.41 -33.88 -3.83
CA GLY A 935 8.46 -34.52 -2.52
C GLY A 935 8.15 -36.03 -2.52
N GLY A 936 8.03 -36.66 -3.69
CA GLY A 936 7.77 -38.10 -3.84
C GLY A 936 7.40 -38.51 -5.26
N CYS A 937 7.39 -39.83 -5.53
CA CYS A 937 7.06 -40.43 -6.82
C CYS A 937 6.00 -41.54 -6.63
N GLU A 938 4.79 -41.34 -7.15
CA GLU A 938 3.61 -42.19 -6.87
C GLU A 938 3.67 -43.57 -7.55
N ASN A 939 4.31 -43.67 -8.71
CA ASN A 939 4.23 -44.89 -9.54
C ASN A 939 5.37 -45.89 -9.27
N LYS A 940 6.23 -45.62 -8.28
CA LYS A 940 7.48 -46.39 -8.06
C LYS A 940 7.75 -46.54 -6.57
N VAL A 941 7.90 -47.78 -6.13
CA VAL A 941 8.17 -48.12 -4.73
C VAL A 941 9.62 -48.59 -4.62
N ILE A 942 10.29 -48.27 -3.51
CA ILE A 942 11.63 -48.79 -3.20
C ILE A 942 11.49 -49.93 -2.20
N SER A 943 11.87 -51.14 -2.61
CA SER A 943 11.56 -52.36 -1.85
C SER A 943 12.74 -52.84 -1.00
N THR A 944 13.98 -52.61 -1.41
CA THR A 944 15.16 -53.11 -0.69
C THR A 944 15.54 -52.21 0.49
N VAL A 945 16.07 -52.82 1.57
CA VAL A 945 16.54 -52.08 2.75
C VAL A 945 17.64 -51.08 2.38
N THR A 946 18.58 -51.51 1.53
CA THR A 946 19.67 -50.67 1.03
C THR A 946 19.17 -49.55 0.12
N GLY A 947 18.20 -49.83 -0.76
CA GLY A 947 17.54 -48.83 -1.59
C GLY A 947 16.81 -47.78 -0.75
N ARG A 948 16.14 -48.19 0.32
CA ARG A 948 15.47 -47.27 1.27
C ARG A 948 16.47 -46.36 1.99
N PHE A 949 17.63 -46.88 2.37
CA PHE A 949 18.69 -46.06 2.96
C PHE A 949 19.17 -44.99 1.96
N ILE A 950 19.46 -45.37 0.72
CA ILE A 950 19.86 -44.45 -0.36
C ILE A 950 18.76 -43.40 -0.60
N ALA A 951 17.49 -43.81 -0.60
CA ALA A 951 16.34 -42.94 -0.77
C ALA A 951 16.22 -41.89 0.34
N VAL A 952 16.38 -42.29 1.60
CA VAL A 952 16.33 -41.37 2.75
C VAL A 952 17.49 -40.38 2.70
N THR A 953 18.71 -40.86 2.41
CA THR A 953 19.88 -39.98 2.23
C THR A 953 19.64 -38.96 1.11
N TRP A 954 19.03 -39.39 0.00
CA TRP A 954 18.67 -38.51 -1.11
C TRP A 954 17.58 -37.49 -0.73
N MET A 955 16.54 -37.91 0.00
CA MET A 955 15.48 -36.99 0.44
C MET A 955 16.02 -35.89 1.35
N ILE A 956 16.83 -36.25 2.35
CA ILE A 956 17.45 -35.28 3.27
C ILE A 956 18.46 -34.41 2.52
N GLY A 957 19.34 -35.03 1.72
CA GLY A 957 20.36 -34.32 0.93
C GLY A 957 19.76 -33.38 -0.10
N GLY A 958 18.66 -33.78 -0.75
CA GLY A 958 17.93 -32.97 -1.72
C GLY A 958 17.34 -31.70 -1.11
N ILE A 959 16.75 -31.79 0.09
CA ILE A 959 16.26 -30.62 0.84
C ILE A 959 17.40 -29.64 1.13
N VAL A 960 18.53 -30.16 1.62
CA VAL A 960 19.71 -29.33 1.92
C VAL A 960 20.28 -28.69 0.65
N LEU A 961 20.37 -29.43 -0.46
CA LEU A 961 20.86 -28.92 -1.74
C LEU A 961 19.97 -27.80 -2.30
N VAL A 962 18.65 -27.94 -2.24
CA VAL A 962 17.71 -26.89 -2.65
C VAL A 962 17.80 -25.66 -1.74
N ALA A 963 17.95 -25.86 -0.43
CA ALA A 963 18.15 -24.77 0.53
C ALA A 963 19.46 -24.01 0.27
N LEU A 964 20.56 -24.72 -0.01
CA LEU A 964 21.86 -24.12 -0.35
C LEU A 964 21.80 -23.35 -1.68
N LEU A 965 21.14 -23.91 -2.70
CA LEU A 965 20.91 -23.22 -3.97
C LEU A 965 20.11 -21.92 -3.76
N THR A 966 19.02 -22.00 -2.99
CA THR A 966 18.16 -20.84 -2.70
C THR A 966 18.90 -19.79 -1.87
N SER A 967 19.68 -20.21 -0.87
CA SER A 967 20.51 -19.34 -0.04
C SER A 967 21.56 -18.60 -0.88
N THR A 968 22.24 -19.31 -1.78
CA THR A 968 23.26 -18.72 -2.66
C THR A 968 22.64 -17.73 -3.63
N LEU A 969 21.53 -18.10 -4.30
CA LEU A 969 20.77 -17.19 -5.17
C LEU A 969 20.28 -15.94 -4.43
N THR A 970 19.78 -16.11 -3.21
CA THR A 970 19.32 -14.98 -2.39
C THR A 970 20.50 -14.09 -2.01
N THR A 971 21.63 -14.67 -1.62
CA THR A 971 22.84 -13.94 -1.24
C THR A 971 23.40 -13.14 -2.41
N THR A 972 23.51 -13.73 -3.61
CA THR A 972 23.99 -13.00 -4.79
C THR A 972 23.04 -11.87 -5.18
N MET A 973 21.73 -12.07 -5.12
CA MET A 973 20.74 -11.01 -5.37
C MET A 973 20.73 -9.92 -4.28
N THR A 974 21.07 -10.26 -3.04
CA THR A 974 21.14 -9.30 -1.93
C THR A 974 22.43 -8.48 -2.00
N VAL A 975 23.56 -9.08 -2.35
CA VAL A 975 24.85 -8.39 -2.49
C VAL A 975 24.78 -7.31 -3.58
N ASP A 976 24.16 -7.61 -4.73
CA ASP A 976 23.96 -6.62 -5.81
C ASP A 976 23.01 -5.46 -5.41
N GLN A 977 22.09 -5.67 -4.45
CA GLN A 977 21.24 -4.61 -3.90
C GLN A 977 21.96 -3.76 -2.85
N VAL A 978 23.00 -4.28 -2.21
CA VAL A 978 23.69 -3.65 -1.07
C VAL A 978 24.94 -2.87 -1.47
N THR A 979 25.62 -3.21 -2.57
CA THR A 979 26.94 -2.59 -2.89
C THR A 979 26.95 -1.64 -4.08
N GLY A 980 25.87 -1.53 -4.86
CA GLY A 980 25.97 -0.95 -6.20
C GLY A 980 25.67 0.52 -6.39
N THR A 981 24.83 1.17 -5.57
CA THR A 981 24.37 2.54 -5.90
C THR A 981 23.93 3.32 -4.67
N VAL A 982 24.48 4.53 -4.47
CA VAL A 982 23.93 5.51 -3.51
C VAL A 982 22.54 5.92 -3.99
N ARG A 983 21.49 5.64 -3.21
CA ARG A 983 20.09 5.94 -3.53
C ARG A 983 19.42 6.84 -2.50
N SER A 984 20.05 7.01 -1.35
CA SER A 984 19.58 7.82 -0.24
C SER A 984 20.76 8.35 0.57
N PRO A 985 20.56 9.37 1.42
CA PRO A 985 21.61 9.89 2.30
C PRO A 985 22.22 8.84 3.23
N ARG A 986 21.47 7.80 3.60
CA ARG A 986 21.96 6.70 4.45
C ARG A 986 22.99 5.82 3.75
N ASP A 987 22.99 5.81 2.42
CA ASP A 987 23.93 5.03 1.61
C ASP A 987 25.27 5.74 1.44
N LEU A 988 25.44 6.94 2.01
CA LEU A 988 26.72 7.65 2.05
C LEU A 988 27.71 7.02 3.05
N PHE A 989 27.24 6.14 3.93
CA PHE A 989 28.08 5.49 4.94
C PHE A 989 29.25 4.72 4.28
N GLY A 990 30.48 5.14 4.60
CA GLY A 990 31.70 4.54 4.06
C GLY A 990 32.01 4.88 2.59
N LYS A 991 31.30 5.83 1.97
CA LYS A 991 31.51 6.29 0.59
C LYS A 991 32.37 7.55 0.52
N THR A 992 33.12 7.74 -0.56
CA THR A 992 33.83 8.99 -0.83
C THR A 992 32.89 10.00 -1.48
N VAL A 993 32.77 11.17 -0.86
CA VAL A 993 31.77 12.17 -1.25
C VAL A 993 32.44 13.49 -1.60
N ALA A 994 32.27 13.95 -2.84
CA ALA A 994 32.75 15.25 -3.26
C ALA A 994 31.92 16.36 -2.59
N CYS A 995 32.60 17.27 -1.88
CA CYS A 995 32.03 18.40 -1.16
C CYS A 995 32.75 19.71 -1.54
N GLN A 996 32.02 20.82 -1.55
CA GLN A 996 32.61 22.14 -1.79
C GLN A 996 33.30 22.69 -0.53
N GLU A 997 34.48 23.28 -0.68
CA GLU A 997 35.22 23.91 0.41
C GLU A 997 34.47 25.11 1.01
N GLY A 998 34.46 25.22 2.34
CA GLY A 998 33.89 26.38 3.07
C GLY A 998 32.37 26.38 3.23
N VAL A 999 31.67 25.25 3.00
CA VAL A 999 30.19 25.14 3.08
C VAL A 999 29.76 24.11 4.14
N VAL A 1000 28.58 24.32 4.73
CA VAL A 1000 27.92 23.50 5.78
C VAL A 1000 27.65 22.03 5.35
N VAL A 1001 27.94 21.66 4.10
CA VAL A 1001 27.75 20.32 3.54
C VAL A 1001 28.67 19.26 4.18
N ILE A 1002 29.85 19.66 4.65
CA ILE A 1002 30.87 18.74 5.19
C ILE A 1002 30.37 18.02 6.46
N ASP A 1003 29.72 18.76 7.36
CA ASP A 1003 29.25 18.21 8.62
C ASP A 1003 28.07 17.27 8.40
N ALA A 1004 27.17 17.61 7.48
CA ALA A 1004 26.06 16.75 7.08
C ALA A 1004 26.56 15.41 6.49
N VAL A 1005 27.57 15.44 5.60
CA VAL A 1005 28.13 14.20 5.03
C VAL A 1005 28.79 13.32 6.09
N LYS A 1006 29.49 13.92 7.06
CA LYS A 1006 30.10 13.19 8.19
C LYS A 1006 29.04 12.58 9.13
N GLU A 1007 27.93 13.28 9.36
CA GLU A 1007 26.81 12.81 10.16
C GLU A 1007 26.22 11.51 9.58
N TYR A 1008 26.13 11.41 8.25
CA TYR A 1008 25.70 10.19 7.55
C TYR A 1008 26.83 9.13 7.37
N GLY A 1009 28.01 9.36 7.95
CA GLY A 1009 29.15 8.43 7.91
C GLY A 1009 29.91 8.39 6.58
N GLY A 1010 29.74 9.39 5.72
CA GLY A 1010 30.51 9.55 4.48
C GLY A 1010 31.89 10.17 4.71
N SER A 1011 32.80 9.93 3.78
CA SER A 1011 34.15 10.51 3.78
C SER A 1011 34.22 11.68 2.81
N PRO A 1012 34.15 12.94 3.28
CA PRO A 1012 34.13 14.11 2.41
C PRO A 1012 35.51 14.38 1.78
N VAL A 1013 35.52 14.62 0.47
CA VAL A 1013 36.68 15.06 -0.32
C VAL A 1013 36.40 16.49 -0.79
N LEU A 1014 37.31 17.42 -0.49
CA LEU A 1014 37.07 18.85 -0.68
C LEU A 1014 37.54 19.32 -2.06
N TYR A 1015 36.67 20.06 -2.74
CA TYR A 1015 36.93 20.67 -4.03
C TYR A 1015 36.57 22.17 -4.02
N PRO A 1016 37.26 23.00 -4.82
CA PRO A 1016 37.06 24.45 -4.80
C PRO A 1016 35.75 24.91 -5.46
N ASN A 1017 35.19 24.13 -6.39
CA ASN A 1017 33.96 24.48 -7.10
C ASN A 1017 33.16 23.24 -7.56
N ILE A 1018 31.87 23.43 -7.84
CA ILE A 1018 30.96 22.34 -8.22
C ILE A 1018 31.35 21.65 -9.53
N GLU A 1019 32.00 22.35 -10.47
CA GLU A 1019 32.47 21.78 -11.74
C GLU A 1019 33.57 20.73 -11.51
N THR A 1020 34.52 21.02 -10.60
CA THR A 1020 35.57 20.08 -10.20
C THR A 1020 35.00 18.89 -9.43
N MET A 1021 33.98 19.10 -8.60
CA MET A 1021 33.26 18.02 -7.92
C MET A 1021 32.57 17.08 -8.91
N MET A 1022 31.87 17.64 -9.91
CA MET A 1022 31.19 16.85 -10.94
C MET A 1022 32.21 16.03 -11.75
N THR A 1023 33.35 16.61 -12.08
CA THR A 1023 34.43 15.93 -12.80
C THR A 1023 34.95 14.73 -11.99
N ALA A 1024 35.19 14.91 -10.69
CA ALA A 1024 35.68 13.85 -9.80
C ALA A 1024 34.71 12.66 -9.71
N VAL A 1025 33.40 12.92 -9.67
CA VAL A 1025 32.40 11.85 -9.66
C VAL A 1025 32.26 11.19 -11.03
N SER A 1026 32.32 11.96 -12.12
CA SER A 1026 32.29 11.41 -13.48
C SER A 1026 33.55 10.58 -13.82
N SER A 1027 34.68 10.81 -13.14
CA SER A 1027 35.92 10.05 -13.32
C SER A 1027 36.11 8.91 -12.30
N ASP A 1028 35.05 8.52 -11.56
CA ASP A 1028 35.08 7.51 -10.49
C ASP A 1028 36.11 7.79 -9.37
N GLU A 1029 36.51 9.05 -9.16
CA GLU A 1029 37.38 9.47 -8.04
C GLU A 1029 36.59 9.58 -6.73
N CYS A 1030 35.31 9.99 -6.84
CA CYS A 1030 34.36 10.03 -5.74
C CYS A 1030 33.09 9.23 -6.08
N ASP A 1031 32.54 8.50 -5.11
CA ASP A 1031 31.32 7.70 -5.28
C ASP A 1031 30.06 8.57 -5.49
N ALA A 1032 30.02 9.75 -4.89
CA ALA A 1032 28.88 10.66 -4.95
C ALA A 1032 29.29 12.12 -4.79
N LEU A 1033 28.45 13.04 -5.25
CA LEU A 1033 28.56 14.48 -5.02
C LEU A 1033 27.39 14.94 -4.17
N VAL A 1034 27.66 15.71 -3.12
CA VAL A 1034 26.62 16.38 -2.32
C VAL A 1034 26.78 17.89 -2.42
N SER A 1035 25.69 18.57 -2.74
CA SER A 1035 25.63 20.03 -2.75
C SER A 1035 24.19 20.50 -2.49
N GLU A 1036 23.99 21.81 -2.37
CA GLU A 1036 22.65 22.38 -2.30
C GLU A 1036 21.88 22.08 -3.59
N SER A 1037 20.65 21.58 -3.45
CA SER A 1037 19.79 21.12 -4.55
C SER A 1037 19.75 22.08 -5.74
N HIS A 1038 19.53 23.38 -5.52
CA HIS A 1038 19.42 24.37 -6.59
C HIS A 1038 20.75 24.63 -7.30
N THR A 1039 21.85 24.71 -6.55
CA THR A 1039 23.20 24.86 -7.10
C THR A 1039 23.58 23.63 -7.92
N LEU A 1040 23.22 22.44 -7.45
CA LEU A 1040 23.45 21.17 -8.13
C LEU A 1040 22.61 21.02 -9.41
N MET A 1041 21.31 21.31 -9.34
CA MET A 1041 20.41 21.29 -10.50
C MET A 1041 20.85 22.29 -11.57
N LEU A 1042 21.23 23.51 -11.17
CA LEU A 1042 21.76 24.53 -12.09
C LEU A 1042 23.08 24.08 -12.73
N ALA A 1043 23.99 23.51 -11.94
CA ALA A 1043 25.27 23.00 -12.46
C ALA A 1043 25.07 21.85 -13.45
N LEU A 1044 24.14 20.92 -13.17
CA LEU A 1044 23.76 19.84 -14.06
C LEU A 1044 23.07 20.35 -15.34
N HIS A 1045 22.29 21.43 -15.24
CA HIS A 1045 21.57 22.00 -16.38
C HIS A 1045 22.50 22.76 -17.34
N THR A 1046 23.50 23.44 -16.77
CA THR A 1046 24.47 24.26 -17.51
C THR A 1046 25.65 23.45 -18.03
N SER A 1047 25.99 22.32 -17.39
CA SER A 1047 27.05 21.40 -17.81
C SER A 1047 26.50 20.30 -18.74
N LYS A 1048 27.34 19.67 -19.58
CA LYS A 1048 26.86 18.63 -20.52
C LYS A 1048 26.17 17.46 -19.77
N PRO A 1049 24.92 17.11 -20.10
CA PRO A 1049 24.01 16.36 -19.20
C PRO A 1049 24.16 14.82 -19.17
N ASN A 1050 25.27 14.23 -19.63
CA ASN A 1050 25.25 12.79 -19.96
C ASN A 1050 25.81 11.82 -18.91
N ASP A 1051 26.57 12.28 -17.92
CA ASP A 1051 27.38 11.35 -17.10
C ASP A 1051 26.90 11.19 -15.65
N LEU A 1052 26.08 12.13 -15.15
CA LEU A 1052 25.58 12.13 -13.77
C LEU A 1052 24.05 12.09 -13.74
N ARG A 1053 23.49 11.44 -12.72
CA ARG A 1053 22.06 11.45 -12.39
C ARG A 1053 21.85 11.97 -10.98
N LEU A 1054 20.76 12.71 -10.80
CA LEU A 1054 20.33 13.23 -9.51
C LEU A 1054 19.55 12.14 -8.75
N ILE A 1055 19.80 12.01 -7.46
CA ILE A 1055 19.04 11.11 -6.58
C ILE A 1055 17.80 11.86 -6.06
N PRO A 1056 16.59 11.27 -6.17
CA PRO A 1056 15.37 11.89 -5.65
C PRO A 1056 15.41 12.10 -4.14
N GLY A 1057 14.94 13.26 -3.70
CA GLY A 1057 14.86 13.64 -2.28
C GLY A 1057 15.93 14.65 -1.86
N ILE A 1058 15.52 15.56 -0.98
CA ILE A 1058 16.39 16.54 -0.31
C ILE A 1058 16.51 16.17 1.17
N PHE A 1059 17.66 16.41 1.77
CA PHE A 1059 17.92 16.21 3.19
C PHE A 1059 18.55 17.45 3.80
N ASN A 1060 18.45 17.61 5.12
CA ASN A 1060 18.79 18.85 5.82
C ASN A 1060 18.12 20.07 5.14
N SER A 1061 16.80 19.97 4.96
CA SER A 1061 15.99 20.94 4.21
C SER A 1061 15.81 22.26 4.95
N PHE A 1062 15.73 23.35 4.19
CA PHE A 1062 15.43 24.70 4.67
C PHE A 1062 14.61 25.46 3.62
N ASP A 1063 13.84 26.43 4.08
CA ASP A 1063 12.90 27.18 3.27
C ASP A 1063 13.46 28.56 2.90
N PHE A 1064 13.37 28.92 1.62
CA PHE A 1064 13.67 30.26 1.15
C PHE A 1064 12.39 31.08 0.99
N ALA A 1065 12.38 32.29 1.54
CA ALA A 1065 11.27 33.23 1.43
C ALA A 1065 11.78 34.66 1.13
N LEU A 1066 10.88 35.55 0.72
CA LEU A 1066 11.17 36.98 0.59
C LEU A 1066 11.12 37.61 1.98
N ALA A 1067 12.06 38.51 2.29
CA ALA A 1067 12.07 39.24 3.54
C ALA A 1067 11.44 40.62 3.39
N LEU A 1068 10.65 41.02 4.39
CA LEU A 1068 9.90 42.26 4.47
C LEU A 1068 10.22 42.95 5.80
N PRO A 1069 10.11 44.29 5.89
CA PRO A 1069 10.10 44.99 7.17
C PRO A 1069 9.01 44.43 8.08
N GLN A 1070 9.27 44.39 9.39
CA GLN A 1070 8.33 43.84 10.36
C GLN A 1070 7.00 44.60 10.34
N GLY A 1071 5.87 43.89 10.23
CA GLY A 1071 4.54 44.48 10.15
C GLY A 1071 4.18 45.06 8.78
N SER A 1072 4.91 44.70 7.72
CA SER A 1072 4.65 45.18 6.36
C SER A 1072 3.25 44.80 5.87
N THR A 1073 2.53 45.78 5.31
CA THR A 1073 1.22 45.59 4.67
C THR A 1073 1.31 44.78 3.38
N LEU A 1074 2.52 44.58 2.83
CA LEU A 1074 2.77 43.80 1.61
C LEU A 1074 2.79 42.29 1.85
N ARG A 1075 2.90 41.84 3.11
CA ARG A 1075 3.02 40.42 3.46
C ARG A 1075 1.84 39.59 2.96
N GLU A 1076 0.62 40.04 3.25
CA GLU A 1076 -0.60 39.31 2.88
C GLU A 1076 -0.87 39.30 1.37
N PRO A 1077 -0.75 40.44 0.64
CA PRO A 1077 -0.81 40.44 -0.82
C PRO A 1077 0.22 39.54 -1.49
N LEU A 1078 1.48 39.56 -1.02
CA LEU A 1078 2.55 38.72 -1.56
C LEU A 1078 2.33 37.23 -1.26
N ASN A 1079 1.86 36.88 -0.07
CA ASN A 1079 1.53 35.50 0.29
C ASN A 1079 0.43 34.94 -0.61
N ASN A 1080 -0.64 35.72 -0.83
CA ASN A 1080 -1.72 35.32 -1.73
C ASN A 1080 -1.23 35.15 -3.18
N ALA A 1081 -0.34 36.04 -3.66
CA ALA A 1081 0.26 35.92 -4.99
C ALA A 1081 1.19 34.68 -5.10
N ILE A 1082 1.98 34.37 -4.07
CA ILE A 1082 2.84 33.18 -4.02
C ILE A 1082 1.99 31.91 -4.05
N LEU A 1083 0.91 31.85 -3.25
CA LEU A 1083 -0.03 30.71 -3.26
C LEU A 1083 -0.67 30.54 -4.64
N GLN A 1084 -1.14 31.64 -5.25
CA GLN A 1084 -1.68 31.60 -6.61
C GLN A 1084 -0.65 31.07 -7.63
N MET A 1085 0.61 31.52 -7.56
CA MET A 1085 1.67 31.05 -8.45
C MET A 1085 2.03 29.58 -8.23
N ARG A 1086 1.93 29.09 -7.00
CA ARG A 1086 2.11 27.67 -6.66
C ARG A 1086 0.96 26.82 -7.19
N GLU A 1087 -0.28 27.25 -6.99
CA GLU A 1087 -1.48 26.54 -7.45
C GLU A 1087 -1.59 26.49 -8.98
N THR A 1088 -1.11 27.53 -9.66
CA THR A 1088 -1.11 27.62 -11.12
C THR A 1088 0.08 26.93 -11.78
N GLY A 1089 1.03 26.39 -11.01
CA GLY A 1089 2.24 25.73 -11.54
C GLY A 1089 3.30 26.70 -12.09
N ILE A 1090 3.03 28.01 -12.13
CA ILE A 1090 3.97 29.03 -12.64
C ILE A 1090 5.27 29.04 -11.84
N LEU A 1091 5.20 28.71 -10.56
CA LEU A 1091 6.37 28.60 -9.70
C LEU A 1091 7.27 27.42 -10.11
N ASP A 1092 6.65 26.30 -10.52
CA ASP A 1092 7.35 25.12 -11.04
C ASP A 1092 7.88 25.39 -12.46
N ASP A 1093 7.12 26.06 -13.34
CA ASP A 1093 7.60 26.47 -14.66
C ASP A 1093 8.81 27.40 -14.59
N LEU A 1094 8.78 28.36 -13.66
CA LEU A 1094 9.92 29.26 -13.40
C LEU A 1094 11.12 28.47 -12.89
N LYS A 1095 10.89 27.46 -12.06
CA LYS A 1095 11.94 26.58 -11.55
C LYS A 1095 12.53 25.74 -12.68
N ASP A 1096 11.71 25.08 -13.48
CA ASP A 1096 12.13 24.22 -14.59
C ASP A 1096 12.88 25.01 -15.68
N ARG A 1097 12.46 26.26 -15.94
CA ARG A 1097 13.16 27.15 -16.87
C ARG A 1097 14.60 27.47 -16.43
N TRP A 1098 14.83 27.65 -15.14
CA TRP A 1098 16.13 28.05 -14.60
C TRP A 1098 17.00 26.87 -14.17
N PHE A 1099 16.39 25.77 -13.73
CA PHE A 1099 17.08 24.63 -13.15
C PHE A 1099 16.95 23.34 -13.97
N GLY A 1100 16.03 23.24 -14.94
CA GLY A 1100 15.80 22.05 -15.77
C GLY A 1100 14.88 21.00 -15.11
N GLU A 1101 14.26 20.14 -15.94
CA GLU A 1101 13.42 19.03 -15.49
C GLU A 1101 14.27 17.83 -15.05
N TYR A 1102 14.19 17.46 -13.77
CA TYR A 1102 14.78 16.23 -13.22
C TYR A 1102 13.70 15.42 -12.50
N HIS A 1103 13.30 14.29 -13.08
CA HIS A 1103 12.30 13.36 -12.53
C HIS A 1103 12.93 12.11 -11.92
#